data_AF-A0A093KK83-F1
#
_entry.id   AF-A0A093KK83-F1
#
_cell.length_a   1.000
_cell.length_b   1.000
_cell.length_c   1.000
_cell.angle_alpha   90.00
_cell.angle_beta   90.00
_cell.angle_gamma   90.00
#
_symmetry.space_group_name_H-M   'P 1'
#
loop_
_entity.id
_entity.type
_entity.pdbx_description
1 polymer ?
#
loop_
_entity_poly.entity_id
_entity_poly.type
_entity_poly.pdbx_seq_one_letter_code
_entity_poly.pdbx_strand_id
1 'polypeptide(L)'
;MMARKQDVRVPTYNISVVGLSGTEKEKGQCGIGKSCLCNRFVRPSADEFHLDHTSVLSTSDFGGRVVNNDHFLYWGEVARSLEDCVECKMHVVEQTEFIDDQTFQPHRSTALQPYIKRAAATKLASAEKLMYFCTDQLGLEQDFEQKQMPDGKLLVDGFLLCIDVSRGMNRNFDDQLKFVSNLYNQLAKTKKPIVVVLTKCDEGVERYIRDAHTFALSKKNLQVVETSARSNVNIDLAFSTLVQLIDKSRGKTKIIPYFEALKQQSQQIAAAKDKYEWLVSRIVKNHNETWLNVSRKMQSSPEYQDYVYLEGTQKAKKLFLQHVHRLKQEHIERRRKMYLAMLPQAFEALIPDLDEIDHLSCVKVEKLLETKPDFLKWFIVLEETPWDATSHIDNMENERIPFDLMETQPAEQLYEAHLEKLRNERKRAEMRRAFKENLETSPFITPGKPWEEARSFIMNEDFYMWLEESIYMDIYSKHQKQIIEKAKEEFQELLLEYSELFYELELDAKPSKEKMGVIQDVLGEEQRFKALQKLQAERDALILKHIHFVYHPTKETCPSCPVCVDSKIEHLISSRFIRPSERNQKNLLSDSNIDRINLVILGKDGLARELANEIRALCTNDDKYVIEGKMYELSLRPIEGNVRLPVNSFQTPTFQPHGCLCLYNSKESLSYVVESIEKSRESTIGRRDNHLVHLPLTLILVNKRGDTSGETLHSLIQQGQQIASKLQCVFLDPASAGIGYGRNINEKQISQVLKGLLDSKRNLNLVSSTSSIKDLADVDLRIVMCLMCGDPFNADDILLPILQSQTYRPSQCGSSSSVLLELSIGPHKRRVELSLLSYHSSFSIRKSRLVHGYIVFYSAKRKASLAMLRAFLCEVQDIIPIQVVALTDGSIDILDNDLSREQLTEGEEIAQEIDGKFTTIPCSQPQHKLEIFHSFFKDVVEKKNIIEATHMYDNVAEACSTTEEVFNSPRAGSPLCNSNLQDSEEDVEPPTYSPFREDTSMPALPKDHSKLSMELEGNDGLSFISVMSTFESKLNNKVPPPVKPKPPVHFDITKGDLSYLEQGHRDGQRKSVSSSSWLPTDCFDPSDYAEPMDAVVKPRNEEENIYSVPHDSTQGKIITIRN
;
A
#
# COMPACT_ATOMS: atom_id res chain seq x y z
N MET A 1 28.96 83.27 -55.61
CA MET A 1 29.98 82.29 -56.06
C MET A 1 29.67 80.96 -55.43
N MET A 2 29.82 79.83 -56.14
CA MET A 2 29.74 78.49 -55.55
C MET A 2 31.15 77.99 -55.21
N ALA A 3 31.42 77.73 -53.94
CA ALA A 3 32.59 76.95 -53.54
C ALA A 3 32.31 75.47 -53.80
N ARG A 4 33.18 74.79 -54.55
CA ARG A 4 33.07 73.34 -54.77
C ARG A 4 33.36 72.63 -53.44
N LYS A 5 32.45 71.77 -52.97
CA LYS A 5 32.83 70.71 -52.04
C LYS A 5 33.89 69.85 -52.74
N GLN A 6 35.01 69.59 -52.07
CA GLN A 6 35.87 68.46 -52.43
C GLN A 6 35.30 67.22 -51.75
N ASP A 7 35.03 66.18 -52.53
CA ASP A 7 34.76 64.86 -51.96
C ASP A 7 36.01 64.34 -51.25
N VAL A 8 35.85 63.90 -50.00
CA VAL A 8 36.94 63.36 -49.19
C VAL A 8 37.29 61.97 -49.74
N ARG A 9 38.25 61.94 -50.66
CA ARG A 9 38.64 60.72 -51.38
C ARG A 9 39.31 59.73 -50.44
N VAL A 10 38.69 58.56 -50.25
CA VAL A 10 39.19 57.46 -49.42
C VAL A 10 40.66 57.13 -49.78
N PRO A 11 41.61 57.20 -48.82
CA PRO A 11 43.02 56.87 -49.07
C PRO A 11 43.16 55.47 -49.67
N THR A 12 43.89 55.37 -50.77
CA THR A 12 44.09 54.13 -51.53
C THR A 12 45.58 53.83 -51.64
N TYR A 13 45.99 52.63 -51.25
CA TYR A 13 47.40 52.21 -51.19
C TYR A 13 47.62 50.93 -51.99
N ASN A 14 48.63 50.90 -52.86
CA ASN A 14 48.92 49.75 -53.70
C ASN A 14 50.12 48.95 -53.14
N ILE A 15 49.88 47.73 -52.68
CA ILE A 15 50.85 46.92 -51.93
C ILE A 15 51.33 45.75 -52.79
N SER A 16 52.66 45.62 -52.95
CA SER A 16 53.29 44.52 -53.66
C SER A 16 53.98 43.57 -52.69
N VAL A 17 53.49 42.34 -52.61
CA VAL A 17 54.05 41.25 -51.81
C VAL A 17 55.10 40.50 -52.63
N VAL A 18 56.31 40.40 -52.09
CA VAL A 18 57.51 39.97 -52.82
C VAL A 18 58.38 39.05 -51.95
N GLY A 19 59.20 38.21 -52.57
CA GLY A 19 60.14 37.34 -51.86
C GLY A 19 60.58 36.16 -52.74
N LEU A 20 61.28 35.18 -52.18
CA LEU A 20 61.77 34.04 -52.95
C LEU A 20 60.65 33.37 -53.77
N SER A 21 60.86 33.34 -55.08
CA SER A 21 59.97 32.82 -56.12
C SER A 21 60.84 32.37 -57.30
N GLY A 22 60.39 31.36 -58.06
CA GLY A 22 61.15 30.78 -59.17
C GLY A 22 60.68 29.37 -59.51
N THR A 23 61.56 28.60 -60.13
CA THR A 23 61.41 27.14 -60.30
C THR A 23 61.47 26.39 -58.96
N GLU A 24 61.04 25.13 -58.93
CA GLU A 24 61.18 24.27 -57.72
C GLU A 24 62.63 24.13 -57.25
N LYS A 25 63.59 24.18 -58.18
CA LYS A 25 65.03 24.17 -57.88
C LYS A 25 65.48 25.39 -57.05
N GLU A 26 64.76 26.51 -57.14
CA GLU A 26 65.09 27.77 -56.48
C GLU A 26 64.24 28.00 -55.23
N LYS A 27 62.93 27.72 -55.30
CA LYS A 27 62.00 27.92 -54.16
C LYS A 27 61.86 26.69 -53.25
N GLY A 28 62.31 25.51 -53.68
CA GLY A 28 61.98 24.23 -53.06
C GLY A 28 60.58 23.74 -53.48
N GLN A 29 60.13 22.63 -52.89
CA GLN A 29 58.82 22.03 -53.15
C GLN A 29 57.65 22.87 -52.59
N CYS A 30 57.91 23.80 -51.66
CA CYS A 30 56.90 24.66 -51.06
C CYS A 30 57.31 26.14 -51.13
N GLY A 31 56.42 26.97 -51.68
CA GLY A 31 56.61 28.42 -51.74
C GLY A 31 56.61 29.07 -50.34
N ILE A 32 57.18 30.27 -50.24
CA ILE A 32 57.39 30.98 -48.96
C ILE A 32 56.11 31.55 -48.29
N GLY A 33 54.92 31.11 -48.70
CA GLY A 33 53.64 31.53 -48.13
C GLY A 33 53.11 32.89 -48.59
N LYS A 34 53.68 33.51 -49.64
CA LYS A 34 53.21 34.83 -50.17
C LYS A 34 51.72 34.80 -50.52
N SER A 35 51.28 33.75 -51.22
CA SER A 35 49.91 33.56 -51.68
C SER A 35 48.94 33.42 -50.50
N CYS A 36 49.25 32.56 -49.53
CA CYS A 36 48.43 32.39 -48.32
C CYS A 36 48.35 33.69 -47.49
N LEU A 37 49.45 34.45 -47.37
CA LEU A 37 49.47 35.77 -46.72
C LEU A 37 48.52 36.76 -47.42
N CYS A 38 48.49 36.75 -48.76
CA CYS A 38 47.56 37.57 -49.54
C CYS A 38 46.11 37.08 -49.42
N ASN A 39 45.85 35.76 -49.53
CA ASN A 39 44.53 35.18 -49.35
C ASN A 39 43.97 35.58 -47.99
N ARG A 40 44.71 35.34 -46.90
CA ARG A 40 44.21 35.60 -45.54
C ARG A 40 44.00 37.09 -45.25
N PHE A 41 44.75 37.98 -45.89
CA PHE A 41 44.50 39.42 -45.73
C PHE A 41 43.27 39.90 -46.52
N VAL A 42 43.10 39.47 -47.78
CA VAL A 42 41.97 39.90 -48.61
C VAL A 42 40.66 39.22 -48.18
N ARG A 43 40.73 37.91 -47.95
CA ARG A 43 39.63 37.01 -47.56
C ARG A 43 40.00 36.33 -46.24
N PRO A 44 39.76 37.00 -45.10
CA PRO A 44 40.18 36.53 -43.78
C PRO A 44 39.33 35.37 -43.23
N SER A 45 38.11 35.18 -43.74
CA SER A 45 37.21 34.10 -43.34
C SER A 45 37.86 32.72 -43.52
N ALA A 46 37.67 31.82 -42.56
CA ALA A 46 38.22 30.47 -42.59
C ALA A 46 37.74 29.64 -43.79
N ASP A 47 36.48 29.81 -44.23
CA ASP A 47 35.93 29.10 -45.39
C ASP A 47 36.41 29.68 -46.75
N GLU A 48 37.04 30.86 -46.77
CA GLU A 48 37.57 31.51 -47.98
C GLU A 48 39.10 31.41 -48.10
N PHE A 49 39.76 30.80 -47.11
CA PHE A 49 41.21 30.69 -47.01
C PHE A 49 41.72 29.35 -47.54
N HIS A 50 42.56 29.42 -48.58
CA HIS A 50 43.18 28.25 -49.19
C HIS A 50 44.65 28.15 -48.74
N LEU A 51 45.11 26.93 -48.47
CA LEU A 51 46.52 26.64 -48.20
C LEU A 51 47.29 26.44 -49.51
N ASP A 52 46.68 25.74 -50.46
CA ASP A 52 47.33 25.32 -51.70
C ASP A 52 47.10 26.34 -52.83
N HIS A 53 48.20 26.98 -53.23
CA HIS A 53 48.25 27.89 -54.37
C HIS A 53 49.43 27.48 -55.27
N THR A 54 49.16 26.65 -56.28
CA THR A 54 50.23 26.23 -57.20
C THR A 54 50.76 27.43 -58.00
N SER A 55 52.06 27.39 -58.30
CA SER A 55 52.68 28.24 -59.32
C SER A 55 53.21 27.42 -60.51
N VAL A 56 52.78 26.16 -60.62
CA VAL A 56 52.90 25.31 -61.81
C VAL A 56 51.55 25.39 -62.53
N LEU A 57 51.54 25.91 -63.76
CA LEU A 57 50.32 26.24 -64.50
C LEU A 57 50.45 25.80 -65.95
N SER A 58 49.35 25.38 -66.58
CA SER A 58 49.36 25.14 -68.02
C SER A 58 49.54 26.45 -68.80
N THR A 59 49.92 26.32 -70.08
CA THR A 59 49.95 27.47 -71.00
C THR A 59 48.57 28.13 -71.15
N SER A 60 47.46 27.40 -70.94
CA SER A 60 46.10 27.96 -70.95
C SER A 60 45.85 28.85 -69.73
N ASP A 61 46.15 28.33 -68.54
CA ASP A 61 45.90 29.04 -67.26
C ASP A 61 46.74 30.30 -67.14
N PHE A 62 47.98 30.26 -67.65
CA PHE A 62 48.87 31.42 -67.72
C PHE A 62 48.35 32.51 -68.68
N GLY A 63 47.67 32.11 -69.76
CA GLY A 63 47.02 33.01 -70.71
C GLY A 63 45.64 33.53 -70.26
N GLY A 64 44.95 32.81 -69.37
CA GLY A 64 43.63 33.16 -68.83
C GLY A 64 43.61 34.51 -68.08
N ARG A 65 42.44 35.15 -68.00
CA ARG A 65 42.33 36.60 -67.65
C ARG A 65 42.76 36.94 -66.21
N VAL A 66 42.92 35.96 -65.33
CA VAL A 66 43.45 36.17 -63.97
C VAL A 66 44.98 36.30 -63.97
N VAL A 67 45.67 35.35 -64.60
CA VAL A 67 47.15 35.37 -64.71
C VAL A 67 47.60 36.33 -65.81
N ASN A 68 46.84 36.43 -66.90
CA ASN A 68 46.91 37.46 -67.94
C ASN A 68 48.30 37.62 -68.58
N ASN A 69 49.04 36.52 -68.73
CA ASN A 69 50.43 36.47 -69.20
C ASN A 69 51.45 37.19 -68.29
N ASP A 70 51.08 37.49 -67.04
CA ASP A 70 51.94 38.08 -66.01
C ASP A 70 52.49 37.02 -65.05
N HIS A 71 53.67 37.24 -64.49
CA HIS A 71 54.09 36.56 -63.25
C HIS A 71 53.69 37.33 -61.97
N PHE A 72 52.53 37.98 -61.97
CA PHE A 72 51.95 38.57 -60.76
C PHE A 72 50.44 38.31 -60.69
N LEU A 73 49.94 38.10 -59.48
CA LEU A 73 48.51 37.98 -59.19
C LEU A 73 47.99 39.30 -58.63
N TYR A 74 46.83 39.73 -59.11
CA TYR A 74 46.04 40.75 -58.43
C TYR A 74 45.12 40.03 -57.44
N TRP A 75 45.39 40.19 -56.14
CA TRP A 75 44.66 39.46 -55.10
C TRP A 75 43.35 40.13 -54.70
N GLY A 76 43.21 41.43 -54.97
CA GLY A 76 41.96 42.16 -54.83
C GLY A 76 42.13 43.55 -54.22
N GLU A 77 41.00 44.06 -53.73
CA GLU A 77 40.86 45.31 -52.99
C GLU A 77 40.32 45.00 -51.60
N VAL A 78 40.97 45.52 -50.57
CA VAL A 78 40.56 45.37 -49.17
C VAL A 78 40.20 46.73 -48.60
N ALA A 79 38.98 46.85 -48.05
CA ALA A 79 38.64 47.98 -47.20
C ALA A 79 38.95 47.63 -45.74
N ARG A 80 39.63 48.54 -45.03
CA ARG A 80 39.90 48.44 -43.58
C ARG A 80 39.79 49.81 -42.93
N SER A 81 39.10 49.88 -41.80
CA SER A 81 39.37 50.94 -40.82
C SER A 81 40.64 50.57 -40.07
N LEU A 82 41.63 51.46 -40.11
CA LEU A 82 42.76 51.40 -39.20
C LEU A 82 42.33 52.00 -37.84
N GLU A 83 43.06 51.64 -36.78
CA GLU A 83 43.00 52.38 -35.51
C GLU A 83 43.33 53.87 -35.78
N ASP A 84 42.71 54.78 -35.02
CA ASP A 84 42.67 56.23 -35.25
C ASP A 84 41.98 56.72 -36.55
N CYS A 85 41.08 55.90 -37.11
CA CYS A 85 39.91 56.30 -37.92
C CYS A 85 40.15 57.24 -39.13
N VAL A 86 40.66 56.67 -40.23
CA VAL A 86 40.09 56.92 -41.57
C VAL A 86 40.09 55.59 -42.31
N GLU A 87 38.95 55.17 -42.86
CA GLU A 87 38.85 53.99 -43.73
C GLU A 87 39.82 54.12 -44.91
N CYS A 88 40.47 53.02 -45.29
CA CYS A 88 41.35 53.00 -46.45
C CYS A 88 41.16 51.75 -47.30
N LYS A 89 41.48 51.91 -48.58
CA LYS A 89 41.46 50.86 -49.60
C LYS A 89 42.89 50.39 -49.87
N MET A 90 43.09 49.08 -49.87
CA MET A 90 44.39 48.45 -50.16
C MET A 90 44.25 47.54 -51.37
N HIS A 91 44.95 47.84 -52.46
CA HIS A 91 45.05 46.94 -53.61
C HIS A 91 46.26 46.04 -53.43
N VAL A 92 46.06 44.72 -53.45
CA VAL A 92 47.11 43.74 -53.13
C VAL A 92 47.56 43.02 -54.39
N VAL A 93 48.88 42.98 -54.61
CA VAL A 93 49.52 42.22 -55.67
C VAL A 93 50.56 41.28 -55.08
N GLU A 94 50.63 40.04 -55.59
CA GLU A 94 51.76 39.14 -55.35
C GLU A 94 52.66 39.09 -56.59
N GLN A 95 53.93 39.47 -56.45
CA GLN A 95 54.96 39.20 -57.46
C GLN A 95 55.47 37.78 -57.26
N THR A 96 55.28 36.90 -58.23
CA THR A 96 55.66 35.48 -58.14
C THR A 96 56.42 35.03 -59.39
N GLU A 97 56.59 33.72 -59.59
CA GLU A 97 57.05 33.17 -60.87
C GLU A 97 56.29 31.89 -61.20
N PHE A 98 55.42 31.99 -62.21
CA PHE A 98 54.72 30.85 -62.79
C PHE A 98 55.62 30.06 -63.73
N ILE A 99 55.62 28.74 -63.56
CA ILE A 99 56.31 27.79 -64.42
C ILE A 99 55.29 26.93 -65.17
N ASP A 100 55.68 26.49 -66.35
CA ASP A 100 54.90 25.64 -67.24
C ASP A 100 54.86 24.19 -66.74
N ASP A 101 53.69 23.55 -66.84
CA ASP A 101 53.39 22.22 -66.28
C ASP A 101 54.04 21.06 -67.06
N GLN A 102 54.42 21.28 -68.31
CA GLN A 102 55.06 20.28 -69.18
C GLN A 102 56.59 20.41 -69.18
N THR A 103 57.11 21.63 -69.17
CA THR A 103 58.56 21.92 -69.29
C THR A 103 59.24 22.30 -67.98
N PHE A 104 58.47 22.60 -66.93
CA PHE A 104 58.94 23.09 -65.62
C PHE A 104 59.85 24.33 -65.69
N GLN A 105 59.80 25.07 -66.81
CA GLN A 105 60.50 26.34 -67.01
C GLN A 105 59.55 27.53 -66.73
N PRO A 106 60.08 28.71 -66.35
CA PRO A 106 59.26 29.92 -66.26
C PRO A 106 58.55 30.23 -67.58
N HIS A 107 57.25 30.52 -67.48
CA HIS A 107 56.42 30.93 -68.61
C HIS A 107 56.98 32.17 -69.32
N ARG A 108 56.74 32.31 -70.63
CA ARG A 108 57.24 33.46 -71.41
C ARG A 108 56.31 34.67 -71.29
N SER A 109 56.36 35.36 -70.16
CA SER A 109 55.65 36.62 -69.96
C SER A 109 56.10 37.75 -70.89
N THR A 110 55.30 38.82 -70.93
CA THR A 110 55.60 40.09 -71.62
C THR A 110 56.87 40.79 -71.10
N ALA A 111 57.38 40.40 -69.93
CA ALA A 111 58.48 41.05 -69.22
C ALA A 111 59.64 40.07 -68.95
N LEU A 112 60.53 39.93 -69.94
CA LEU A 112 61.75 39.08 -69.95
C LEU A 112 62.84 39.44 -68.90
N GLN A 113 62.46 39.99 -67.75
CA GLN A 113 63.37 40.34 -66.66
C GLN A 113 63.40 39.25 -65.58
N PRO A 114 64.60 38.90 -65.03
CA PRO A 114 64.71 38.02 -63.87
C PRO A 114 63.88 38.52 -62.68
N TYR A 115 63.32 37.59 -61.89
CA TYR A 115 62.41 37.88 -60.78
C TYR A 115 62.85 39.07 -59.91
N ILE A 116 64.12 39.09 -59.48
CA ILE A 116 64.66 40.13 -58.57
C ILE A 116 64.54 41.57 -59.14
N LYS A 117 64.50 41.75 -60.47
CA LYS A 117 64.20 43.05 -61.09
C LYS A 117 62.69 43.24 -61.28
N ARG A 118 62.00 42.21 -61.77
CA ARG A 118 60.55 42.23 -62.06
C ARG A 118 59.72 42.54 -60.82
N ALA A 119 60.03 41.91 -59.69
CA ALA A 119 59.36 42.11 -58.41
C ALA A 119 59.57 43.50 -57.79
N ALA A 120 60.57 44.26 -58.25
CA ALA A 120 60.81 45.64 -57.84
C ALA A 120 60.11 46.69 -58.75
N ALA A 121 59.29 46.26 -59.71
CA ALA A 121 58.57 47.16 -60.60
C ALA A 121 57.48 47.96 -59.86
N THR A 122 57.60 49.29 -59.89
CA THR A 122 56.64 50.20 -59.23
C THR A 122 55.46 50.64 -60.10
N LYS A 123 55.42 50.21 -61.38
CA LYS A 123 54.34 50.46 -62.32
C LYS A 123 53.98 49.14 -62.97
N LEU A 124 52.86 48.57 -62.56
CA LEU A 124 52.30 47.32 -63.11
C LEU A 124 51.16 47.70 -64.05
N ALA A 125 51.14 47.13 -65.25
CA ALA A 125 50.13 47.41 -66.26
C ALA A 125 49.74 46.10 -66.95
N SER A 126 48.48 45.73 -66.82
CA SER A 126 47.89 44.48 -67.33
C SER A 126 46.40 44.74 -67.49
N ALA A 127 45.99 45.04 -68.72
CA ALA A 127 44.61 45.42 -69.04
C ALA A 127 43.64 44.25 -68.82
N GLU A 128 42.44 44.55 -68.33
CA GLU A 128 41.34 43.59 -68.08
C GLU A 128 41.64 42.45 -67.08
N LYS A 129 42.80 42.48 -66.41
CA LYS A 129 43.26 41.47 -65.44
C LYS A 129 42.26 41.29 -64.31
N LEU A 130 41.88 40.04 -64.03
CA LEU A 130 40.92 39.66 -63.00
C LEU A 130 41.59 39.41 -61.63
N MET A 131 40.78 39.53 -60.57
CA MET A 131 41.12 39.20 -59.20
C MET A 131 41.26 37.68 -59.02
N TYR A 132 42.31 37.25 -58.32
CA TYR A 132 42.60 35.84 -58.02
C TYR A 132 41.93 35.38 -56.71
N PHE A 133 41.21 34.26 -56.79
CA PHE A 133 40.59 33.56 -55.67
C PHE A 133 41.45 32.40 -55.16
N CYS A 134 41.55 31.36 -55.99
CA CYS A 134 42.26 30.10 -55.76
C CYS A 134 42.70 29.52 -57.12
N THR A 135 43.31 28.34 -57.11
CA THR A 135 43.72 27.63 -58.34
C THR A 135 42.56 27.27 -59.25
N ASP A 136 41.43 26.94 -58.64
CA ASP A 136 40.28 26.31 -59.30
C ASP A 136 39.45 27.33 -60.13
N GLN A 137 39.78 28.62 -60.00
CA GLN A 137 39.27 29.70 -60.84
C GLN A 137 39.88 29.71 -62.25
N LEU A 138 41.08 29.14 -62.43
CA LEU A 138 41.83 29.26 -63.68
C LEU A 138 41.18 28.38 -64.76
N GLY A 139 40.81 28.99 -65.90
CA GLY A 139 39.99 28.34 -66.93
C GLY A 139 38.49 28.25 -66.60
N LEU A 140 38.08 28.64 -65.39
CA LEU A 140 36.70 28.70 -64.90
C LEU A 140 36.34 30.11 -64.38
N GLU A 141 36.90 31.17 -64.99
CA GLU A 141 36.73 32.56 -64.52
C GLU A 141 35.28 33.07 -64.54
N GLN A 142 34.34 32.32 -65.12
CA GLN A 142 32.92 32.64 -65.15
C GLN A 142 32.17 32.25 -63.88
N ASP A 143 32.68 31.28 -63.11
CA ASP A 143 32.04 30.76 -61.89
C ASP A 143 32.41 31.59 -60.64
N PHE A 144 33.28 32.60 -60.79
CA PHE A 144 33.83 33.44 -59.72
C PHE A 144 33.56 34.94 -59.98
N GLU A 145 33.72 35.79 -58.95
CA GLU A 145 33.53 37.24 -59.08
C GLU A 145 34.58 37.87 -60.03
N GLN A 146 34.14 38.35 -61.20
CA GLN A 146 35.02 38.98 -62.20
C GLN A 146 35.43 40.42 -61.86
N LYS A 147 35.95 40.64 -60.64
CA LYS A 147 36.48 41.93 -60.22
C LYS A 147 37.81 42.23 -60.93
N GLN A 148 37.83 43.30 -61.73
CA GLN A 148 39.04 43.70 -62.48
C GLN A 148 40.03 44.51 -61.62
N MET A 149 41.30 44.46 -62.00
CA MET A 149 42.35 45.35 -61.49
C MET A 149 42.07 46.80 -61.95
N PRO A 150 42.05 47.80 -61.05
CA PRO A 150 41.62 49.15 -61.39
C PRO A 150 42.53 49.79 -62.45
N ASP A 151 41.91 50.57 -63.35
CA ASP A 151 42.54 51.24 -64.50
C ASP A 151 43.41 50.34 -65.41
N GLY A 152 43.31 49.01 -65.28
CA GLY A 152 44.26 48.04 -65.86
C GLY A 152 45.71 48.24 -65.41
N LYS A 153 45.96 49.00 -64.32
CA LYS A 153 47.29 49.51 -63.97
C LYS A 153 47.38 49.96 -62.51
N LEU A 154 48.37 49.42 -61.79
CA LEU A 154 48.69 49.79 -60.41
C LEU A 154 50.04 50.52 -60.32
N LEU A 155 50.15 51.49 -59.39
CA LEU A 155 51.38 52.18 -59.05
C LEU A 155 51.79 51.81 -57.62
N VAL A 156 52.74 50.90 -57.44
CA VAL A 156 53.09 50.32 -56.13
C VAL A 156 53.58 51.40 -55.16
N ASP A 157 52.99 51.42 -53.97
CA ASP A 157 53.25 52.38 -52.90
C ASP A 157 54.11 51.83 -51.77
N GLY A 158 54.11 50.51 -51.57
CA GLY A 158 55.01 49.85 -50.63
C GLY A 158 55.16 48.36 -50.90
N PHE A 159 56.18 47.75 -50.29
CA PHE A 159 56.51 46.34 -50.47
C PHE A 159 56.45 45.55 -49.15
N LEU A 160 55.84 44.36 -49.19
CA LEU A 160 55.97 43.35 -48.13
C LEU A 160 57.01 42.31 -48.57
N LEU A 161 58.17 42.31 -47.93
CA LEU A 161 59.29 41.42 -48.22
C LEU A 161 59.19 40.16 -47.35
N CYS A 162 58.64 39.09 -47.92
CA CYS A 162 58.38 37.83 -47.22
C CYS A 162 59.66 36.99 -47.05
N ILE A 163 59.82 36.39 -45.88
CA ILE A 163 60.88 35.43 -45.53
C ILE A 163 60.24 34.25 -44.80
N ASP A 164 60.32 33.05 -45.37
CA ASP A 164 59.79 31.84 -44.75
C ASP A 164 60.79 31.28 -43.74
N VAL A 165 60.37 31.21 -42.47
CA VAL A 165 61.18 30.80 -41.32
C VAL A 165 60.83 29.40 -40.80
N SER A 166 60.03 28.63 -41.55
CA SER A 166 59.53 27.31 -41.12
C SER A 166 60.54 26.16 -41.26
N ARG A 167 60.20 25.03 -40.65
CA ARG A 167 60.89 23.73 -40.80
C ARG A 167 60.47 23.02 -42.09
N GLY A 168 61.26 22.04 -42.53
CA GLY A 168 60.85 21.06 -43.56
C GLY A 168 60.84 21.50 -45.03
N MET A 169 61.24 22.73 -45.36
CA MET A 169 61.06 23.32 -46.70
C MET A 169 61.96 22.79 -47.83
N ASN A 170 62.80 21.76 -47.59
CA ASN A 170 63.80 21.22 -48.54
C ASN A 170 64.66 22.30 -49.26
N ARG A 171 64.91 23.41 -48.56
CA ARG A 171 65.56 24.62 -49.04
C ARG A 171 66.52 25.14 -47.98
N ASN A 172 67.73 25.55 -48.37
CA ASN A 172 68.67 26.19 -47.45
C ASN A 172 68.19 27.61 -47.08
N PHE A 173 68.03 27.87 -45.78
CA PHE A 173 67.64 29.19 -45.28
C PHE A 173 68.69 30.28 -45.60
N ASP A 174 69.98 29.95 -45.54
CA ASP A 174 71.05 30.90 -45.82
C ASP A 174 71.03 31.36 -47.30
N ASP A 175 70.60 30.50 -48.22
CA ASP A 175 70.46 30.84 -49.64
C ASP A 175 69.18 31.65 -49.94
N GLN A 176 68.08 31.35 -49.23
CA GLN A 176 66.92 32.25 -49.19
C GLN A 176 67.33 33.65 -48.69
N LEU A 177 68.13 33.74 -47.62
CA LEU A 177 68.52 35.03 -47.05
C LEU A 177 69.46 35.83 -47.99
N LYS A 178 70.35 35.14 -48.73
CA LYS A 178 71.13 35.75 -49.83
C LYS A 178 70.22 36.31 -50.93
N PHE A 179 69.21 35.55 -51.36
CA PHE A 179 68.23 36.00 -52.36
C PHE A 179 67.43 37.21 -51.87
N VAL A 180 66.92 37.16 -50.63
CA VAL A 180 66.18 38.25 -49.97
C VAL A 180 67.03 39.51 -49.85
N SER A 181 68.33 39.39 -49.53
CA SER A 181 69.27 40.52 -49.52
C SER A 181 69.42 41.15 -50.91
N ASN A 182 69.57 40.33 -51.96
CA ASN A 182 69.66 40.80 -53.35
C ASN A 182 68.36 41.46 -53.83
N LEU A 183 67.20 40.94 -53.44
CA LEU A 183 65.88 41.53 -53.71
C LEU A 183 65.72 42.87 -52.99
N TYR A 184 65.97 42.92 -51.68
CA TYR A 184 65.97 44.16 -50.89
C TYR A 184 66.84 45.25 -51.53
N ASN A 185 68.03 44.88 -52.04
CA ASN A 185 68.95 45.81 -52.71
C ASN A 185 68.40 46.37 -54.04
N GLN A 186 67.36 45.78 -54.65
CA GLN A 186 66.61 46.40 -55.75
C GLN A 186 65.42 47.22 -55.21
N LEU A 187 64.64 46.66 -54.27
CA LEU A 187 63.49 47.35 -53.66
C LEU A 187 63.88 48.71 -53.08
N ALA A 188 65.01 48.79 -52.38
CA ALA A 188 65.52 50.03 -51.78
C ALA A 188 65.79 51.14 -52.81
N LYS A 189 66.11 50.79 -54.08
CA LYS A 189 66.34 51.77 -55.16
C LYS A 189 65.04 52.46 -55.61
N THR A 190 63.89 51.83 -55.39
CA THR A 190 62.57 52.41 -55.70
C THR A 190 62.21 53.57 -54.78
N LYS A 191 62.85 53.68 -53.61
CA LYS A 191 62.56 54.60 -52.51
C LYS A 191 61.13 54.46 -51.91
N LYS A 192 60.38 53.42 -52.26
CA LYS A 192 59.11 53.06 -51.61
C LYS A 192 59.39 52.35 -50.27
N PRO A 193 58.52 52.46 -49.25
CA PRO A 193 58.64 51.72 -48.00
C PRO A 193 58.65 50.20 -48.16
N ILE A 194 59.28 49.53 -47.21
CA ILE A 194 59.41 48.07 -47.15
C ILE A 194 59.16 47.63 -45.70
N VAL A 195 58.37 46.58 -45.51
CA VAL A 195 58.27 45.82 -44.25
C VAL A 195 58.74 44.39 -44.52
N VAL A 196 59.55 43.82 -43.63
CA VAL A 196 59.87 42.38 -43.66
C VAL A 196 58.76 41.62 -42.98
N VAL A 197 58.24 40.59 -43.63
CA VAL A 197 57.21 39.71 -43.09
C VAL A 197 57.81 38.32 -42.93
N LEU A 198 57.94 37.85 -41.69
CA LEU A 198 58.33 36.47 -41.42
C LEU A 198 57.07 35.61 -41.56
N THR A 199 57.10 34.63 -42.45
CA THR A 199 55.94 33.79 -42.79
C THR A 199 56.10 32.39 -42.25
N LYS A 200 54.96 31.72 -42.00
CA LYS A 200 54.86 30.37 -41.40
C LYS A 200 55.48 30.27 -40.00
N CYS A 201 55.31 31.31 -39.17
CA CYS A 201 55.81 31.31 -37.79
C CYS A 201 55.17 30.23 -36.90
N ASP A 202 54.05 29.61 -37.31
CA ASP A 202 53.47 28.42 -36.69
C ASP A 202 54.38 27.19 -36.70
N GLU A 203 55.25 27.06 -37.71
CA GLU A 203 56.27 26.00 -37.80
C GLU A 203 57.70 26.56 -37.69
N GLY A 204 57.84 27.74 -37.07
CA GLY A 204 59.04 28.56 -37.07
C GLY A 204 60.29 27.91 -36.44
N VAL A 205 61.45 28.28 -36.99
CA VAL A 205 62.77 27.99 -36.43
C VAL A 205 63.32 29.25 -35.76
N GLU A 206 63.52 29.18 -34.45
CA GLU A 206 64.09 30.23 -33.60
C GLU A 206 65.38 30.87 -34.19
N ARG A 207 66.28 30.04 -34.75
CA ARG A 207 67.47 30.55 -35.46
C ARG A 207 67.07 31.38 -36.70
N TYR A 208 66.18 30.90 -37.55
CA TYR A 208 65.80 31.58 -38.79
C TYR A 208 65.08 32.91 -38.52
N ILE A 209 64.24 32.95 -37.48
CA ILE A 209 63.61 34.17 -36.98
C ILE A 209 64.69 35.17 -36.54
N ARG A 210 65.65 34.74 -35.72
CA ARG A 210 66.77 35.57 -35.25
C ARG A 210 67.66 36.08 -36.40
N ASP A 211 68.05 35.20 -37.31
CA ASP A 211 68.89 35.53 -38.46
C ASP A 211 68.18 36.53 -39.40
N ALA A 212 66.85 36.44 -39.54
CA ALA A 212 66.04 37.39 -40.30
C ALA A 212 65.88 38.76 -39.59
N HIS A 213 65.70 38.78 -38.26
CA HIS A 213 65.75 40.02 -37.46
C HIS A 213 67.13 40.68 -37.54
N THR A 214 68.22 39.92 -37.46
CA THR A 214 69.60 40.42 -37.65
C THR A 214 69.80 40.99 -39.05
N PHE A 215 69.26 40.34 -40.08
CA PHE A 215 69.24 40.91 -41.44
C PHE A 215 68.50 42.25 -41.49
N ALA A 216 67.33 42.37 -40.86
CA ALA A 216 66.56 43.61 -40.86
C ALA A 216 67.24 44.75 -40.08
N LEU A 217 67.82 44.45 -38.91
CA LEU A 217 68.62 45.39 -38.11
C LEU A 217 69.86 45.91 -38.85
N SER A 218 70.38 45.15 -39.83
CA SER A 218 71.45 45.64 -40.71
C SER A 218 71.00 46.73 -41.71
N LYS A 219 69.69 47.01 -41.80
CA LYS A 219 69.09 47.96 -42.76
C LYS A 219 68.46 49.16 -42.03
N LYS A 220 68.49 50.32 -42.69
CA LYS A 220 67.95 51.56 -42.12
C LYS A 220 66.42 51.53 -42.05
N ASN A 221 65.88 51.55 -40.85
CA ASN A 221 64.44 51.67 -40.54
C ASN A 221 63.56 50.54 -41.10
N LEU A 222 64.09 49.32 -41.26
CA LEU A 222 63.34 48.18 -41.76
C LEU A 222 62.62 47.46 -40.61
N GLN A 223 61.29 47.53 -40.58
CA GLN A 223 60.48 46.83 -39.58
C GLN A 223 60.26 45.36 -39.96
N VAL A 224 60.08 44.51 -38.95
CA VAL A 224 59.81 43.06 -39.07
C VAL A 224 58.49 42.74 -38.39
N VAL A 225 57.61 41.98 -39.06
CA VAL A 225 56.38 41.45 -38.48
C VAL A 225 56.37 39.93 -38.64
N GLU A 226 56.14 39.20 -37.54
CA GLU A 226 56.06 37.73 -37.51
C GLU A 226 54.62 37.27 -37.72
N THR A 227 54.36 36.38 -38.68
CA THR A 227 53.00 36.05 -39.14
C THR A 227 52.77 34.55 -39.39
N SER A 228 51.51 34.14 -39.26
CA SER A 228 51.02 32.86 -39.81
C SER A 228 49.68 33.07 -40.50
N ALA A 229 49.62 32.81 -41.81
CA ALA A 229 48.37 32.85 -42.57
C ALA A 229 47.44 31.67 -42.22
N ARG A 230 48.03 30.53 -41.86
CA ARG A 230 47.35 29.31 -41.42
C ARG A 230 46.59 29.54 -40.11
N SER A 231 47.29 30.08 -39.10
CA SER A 231 46.73 30.39 -37.77
C SER A 231 46.09 31.78 -37.68
N ASN A 232 46.05 32.54 -38.78
CA ASN A 232 45.60 33.94 -38.86
C ASN A 232 46.22 34.89 -37.81
N VAL A 233 47.55 34.83 -37.64
CA VAL A 233 48.30 35.65 -36.67
C VAL A 233 49.02 36.79 -37.38
N ASN A 234 48.83 38.02 -36.89
CA ASN A 234 49.51 39.25 -37.33
C ASN A 234 49.35 39.61 -38.82
N ILE A 235 48.32 39.11 -39.49
CA ILE A 235 48.12 39.32 -40.93
C ILE A 235 47.78 40.78 -41.24
N ASP A 236 46.69 41.33 -40.68
CA ASP A 236 46.38 42.77 -40.81
C ASP A 236 47.50 43.66 -40.19
N LEU A 237 48.25 43.17 -39.20
CA LEU A 237 49.38 43.89 -38.60
C LEU A 237 50.51 44.15 -39.62
N ALA A 238 50.82 43.19 -40.50
CA ALA A 238 51.84 43.36 -41.52
C ALA A 238 51.47 44.42 -42.57
N PHE A 239 50.22 44.40 -43.05
CA PHE A 239 49.73 45.35 -44.05
C PHE A 239 49.52 46.77 -43.46
N SER A 240 48.94 46.88 -42.26
CA SER A 240 48.76 48.17 -41.56
C SER A 240 50.08 48.87 -41.24
N THR A 241 51.09 48.12 -40.79
CA THR A 241 52.46 48.64 -40.56
C THR A 241 53.04 49.25 -41.84
N LEU A 242 52.87 48.59 -42.99
CA LEU A 242 53.33 49.14 -44.28
C LEU A 242 52.57 50.41 -44.67
N VAL A 243 51.24 50.45 -44.49
CA VAL A 243 50.42 51.63 -44.81
C VAL A 243 50.84 52.86 -44.01
N GLN A 244 51.19 52.73 -42.73
CA GLN A 244 51.72 53.85 -41.94
C GLN A 244 53.12 54.30 -42.38
N LEU A 245 53.98 53.38 -42.87
CA LEU A 245 55.28 53.78 -43.44
C LEU A 245 55.14 54.53 -44.77
N ILE A 246 54.06 54.29 -45.52
CA ILE A 246 53.67 55.10 -46.68
C ILE A 246 53.12 56.46 -46.20
N ASP A 247 52.14 56.42 -45.29
CA ASP A 247 51.42 57.58 -44.77
C ASP A 247 51.97 58.05 -43.42
N LYS A 248 53.07 58.79 -43.50
CA LYS A 248 53.82 59.36 -42.36
C LYS A 248 53.04 60.36 -41.50
N SER A 249 51.78 60.65 -41.83
CA SER A 249 50.88 61.43 -40.97
C SER A 249 50.32 60.61 -39.81
N ARG A 250 50.33 59.27 -39.94
CA ARG A 250 49.77 58.33 -38.95
C ARG A 250 50.79 57.97 -37.88
N GLY A 251 50.30 57.50 -36.72
CA GLY A 251 51.12 56.99 -35.62
C GLY A 251 51.90 55.72 -36.01
N LYS A 252 52.81 55.29 -35.12
CA LYS A 252 53.52 54.00 -35.27
C LYS A 252 52.70 52.87 -34.65
N THR A 253 52.33 51.88 -35.44
CA THR A 253 51.76 50.61 -34.96
C THR A 253 52.69 49.94 -33.95
N LYS A 254 52.12 49.48 -32.84
CA LYS A 254 52.77 48.56 -31.90
C LYS A 254 52.90 47.20 -32.59
N ILE A 255 54.10 46.80 -32.94
CA ILE A 255 54.36 45.43 -33.42
C ILE A 255 54.26 44.47 -32.23
N ILE A 256 53.42 43.44 -32.36
CA ILE A 256 53.16 42.42 -31.33
C ILE A 256 53.96 41.14 -31.68
N PRO A 257 54.78 40.59 -30.75
CA PRO A 257 55.51 39.34 -30.98
C PRO A 257 54.58 38.17 -31.29
N TYR A 258 55.03 37.21 -32.11
CA TYR A 258 54.19 36.11 -32.59
C TYR A 258 53.44 35.36 -31.48
N PHE A 259 54.11 35.06 -30.36
CA PHE A 259 53.51 34.29 -29.26
C PHE A 259 52.42 35.06 -28.50
N GLU A 260 52.54 36.39 -28.35
CA GLU A 260 51.50 37.23 -27.73
C GLU A 260 50.26 37.29 -28.64
N ALA A 261 50.46 37.50 -29.94
CA ALA A 261 49.38 37.55 -30.93
C ALA A 261 48.71 36.18 -31.14
N LEU A 262 49.48 35.08 -31.19
CA LEU A 262 48.94 33.72 -31.25
C LEU A 262 48.08 33.42 -30.01
N LYS A 263 48.52 33.82 -28.81
CA LYS A 263 47.73 33.65 -27.58
C LYS A 263 46.40 34.41 -27.66
N GLN A 264 46.41 35.66 -28.11
CA GLN A 264 45.19 36.46 -28.29
C GLN A 264 44.23 35.79 -29.29
N GLN A 265 44.75 35.36 -30.44
CA GLN A 265 43.98 34.64 -31.48
C GLN A 265 43.38 33.33 -30.95
N SER A 266 44.14 32.53 -30.20
CA SER A 266 43.65 31.30 -29.56
C SER A 266 42.56 31.57 -28.51
N GLN A 267 42.69 32.64 -27.72
CA GLN A 267 41.68 33.05 -26.74
C GLN A 267 40.38 33.52 -27.42
N GLN A 268 40.48 34.24 -28.55
CA GLN A 268 39.33 34.63 -29.35
C GLN A 268 38.60 33.42 -29.96
N ILE A 269 39.35 32.46 -30.51
CA ILE A 269 38.80 31.21 -31.07
C ILE A 269 38.08 30.39 -29.98
N ALA A 270 38.68 30.25 -28.79
CA ALA A 270 38.05 29.56 -27.67
C ALA A 270 36.75 30.25 -27.24
N ALA A 271 36.77 31.56 -27.01
CA ALA A 271 35.58 32.32 -26.61
C ALA A 271 34.46 32.31 -27.67
N ALA A 272 34.80 32.23 -28.96
CA ALA A 272 33.82 32.03 -30.03
C ALA A 272 33.25 30.60 -30.05
N LYS A 273 34.10 29.58 -29.83
CA LYS A 273 33.69 28.18 -29.71
C LYS A 273 32.69 27.98 -28.57
N ASP A 274 32.99 28.49 -27.37
CA ASP A 274 32.15 28.31 -26.18
C ASP A 274 30.75 28.93 -26.38
N LYS A 275 30.69 30.13 -26.98
CA LYS A 275 29.44 30.80 -27.38
C LYS A 275 28.66 29.98 -28.41
N TYR A 276 29.34 29.39 -29.39
CA TYR A 276 28.71 28.57 -30.42
C TYR A 276 28.18 27.24 -29.85
N GLU A 277 28.94 26.56 -28.99
CA GLU A 277 28.48 25.33 -28.31
C GLU A 277 27.30 25.61 -27.36
N TRP A 278 27.26 26.79 -26.72
CA TRP A 278 26.09 27.27 -26.00
C TRP A 278 24.89 27.53 -26.92
N LEU A 279 25.08 28.17 -28.08
CA LEU A 279 24.02 28.42 -29.07
C LEU A 279 23.43 27.10 -29.60
N VAL A 280 24.28 26.15 -29.98
CA VAL A 280 23.89 24.78 -30.37
C VAL A 280 23.14 24.10 -29.24
N SER A 281 23.63 24.18 -27.99
CA SER A 281 22.97 23.61 -26.82
C SER A 281 21.62 24.27 -26.48
N ARG A 282 21.41 25.52 -26.87
CA ARG A 282 20.15 26.24 -26.72
C ARG A 282 19.11 25.82 -27.77
N ILE A 283 19.52 25.71 -29.04
CA ILE A 283 18.61 25.44 -30.18
C ILE A 283 18.36 23.93 -30.36
N VAL A 284 19.38 23.10 -30.22
CA VAL A 284 19.32 21.67 -30.53
C VAL A 284 19.01 20.88 -29.27
N LYS A 285 17.75 20.46 -29.15
CA LYS A 285 17.23 19.66 -28.02
C LYS A 285 16.91 18.20 -28.37
N ASN A 286 16.77 17.89 -29.66
CA ASN A 286 16.51 16.54 -30.17
C ASN A 286 17.71 16.09 -31.01
N HIS A 287 18.07 14.80 -30.93
CA HIS A 287 19.14 14.20 -31.71
C HIS A 287 18.77 13.99 -33.19
N ASN A 288 17.48 14.01 -33.53
CA ASN A 288 16.99 13.93 -34.91
C ASN A 288 16.94 15.28 -35.66
N GLU A 289 17.51 16.35 -35.10
CA GLU A 289 17.73 17.62 -35.81
C GLU A 289 18.87 17.49 -36.83
N THR A 290 18.71 18.10 -38.02
CA THR A 290 19.70 18.00 -39.11
C THR A 290 20.49 19.29 -39.29
N TRP A 291 21.75 19.16 -39.74
CA TRP A 291 22.64 20.32 -39.96
C TRP A 291 21.99 21.39 -40.84
N LEU A 292 21.34 21.01 -41.94
CA LEU A 292 20.69 21.92 -42.88
C LEU A 292 19.53 22.70 -42.25
N ASN A 293 18.85 22.14 -41.25
CA ASN A 293 17.76 22.83 -40.54
C ASN A 293 18.30 23.74 -39.44
N VAL A 294 19.33 23.29 -38.72
CA VAL A 294 19.90 24.04 -37.60
C VAL A 294 20.81 25.18 -38.05
N SER A 295 21.65 25.00 -39.08
CA SER A 295 22.48 26.08 -39.63
C SER A 295 21.62 27.25 -40.14
N ARG A 296 20.51 26.97 -40.83
CA ARG A 296 19.53 27.99 -41.26
C ARG A 296 18.88 28.72 -40.07
N LYS A 297 18.58 28.02 -38.96
CA LYS A 297 18.11 28.66 -37.70
C LYS A 297 19.19 29.54 -37.06
N MET A 298 20.47 29.17 -37.17
CA MET A 298 21.61 29.87 -36.58
C MET A 298 22.19 30.99 -37.45
N GLN A 299 21.84 31.05 -38.75
CA GLN A 299 22.49 31.92 -39.74
C GLN A 299 22.49 33.43 -39.38
N SER A 300 21.51 33.90 -38.60
CA SER A 300 21.40 35.28 -38.11
C SER A 300 22.00 35.53 -36.72
N SER A 301 22.55 34.50 -36.07
CA SER A 301 23.12 34.59 -34.71
C SER A 301 24.60 34.96 -34.77
N PRO A 302 25.07 36.00 -34.07
CA PRO A 302 26.46 36.44 -34.12
C PRO A 302 27.42 35.35 -33.61
N GLU A 303 27.01 34.53 -32.64
CA GLU A 303 27.84 33.45 -32.09
C GLU A 303 28.18 32.38 -33.14
N TYR A 304 27.29 32.16 -34.12
CA TYR A 304 27.53 31.27 -35.24
C TYR A 304 28.40 31.95 -36.32
N GLN A 305 28.11 33.21 -36.64
CA GLN A 305 28.87 33.98 -37.63
C GLN A 305 30.34 34.17 -37.20
N ASP A 306 30.58 34.56 -35.93
CA ASP A 306 31.91 34.71 -35.33
C ASP A 306 32.72 33.41 -35.43
N TYR A 307 32.12 32.27 -35.05
CA TYR A 307 32.82 30.99 -35.04
C TYR A 307 33.08 30.45 -36.45
N VAL A 308 32.13 30.58 -37.39
CA VAL A 308 32.33 30.21 -38.79
C VAL A 308 33.41 31.08 -39.47
N TYR A 309 33.42 32.39 -39.20
CA TYR A 309 34.45 33.30 -39.71
C TYR A 309 35.86 32.93 -39.23
N LEU A 310 36.01 32.52 -37.97
CA LEU A 310 37.29 32.17 -37.36
C LEU A 310 37.78 30.74 -37.69
N GLU A 311 36.87 29.77 -37.74
CA GLU A 311 37.19 28.33 -37.72
C GLU A 311 36.52 27.50 -38.84
N GLY A 312 35.54 28.07 -39.54
CA GLY A 312 34.94 27.50 -40.75
C GLY A 312 33.71 26.62 -40.51
N THR A 313 32.83 26.58 -41.53
CA THR A 313 31.56 25.86 -41.54
C THR A 313 31.73 24.37 -41.24
N GLN A 314 32.84 23.74 -41.67
CA GLN A 314 33.08 22.32 -41.41
C GLN A 314 33.41 22.04 -39.93
N LYS A 315 34.14 22.92 -39.24
CA LYS A 315 34.36 22.78 -37.79
C LYS A 315 33.07 23.04 -37.01
N ALA A 316 32.30 24.06 -37.39
CA ALA A 316 30.98 24.33 -36.82
C ALA A 316 30.04 23.11 -36.97
N LYS A 317 30.02 22.47 -38.14
CA LYS A 317 29.28 21.23 -38.41
C LYS A 317 29.78 20.05 -37.55
N LYS A 318 31.10 19.90 -37.36
CA LYS A 318 31.68 18.84 -36.51
C LYS A 318 31.18 18.94 -35.05
N LEU A 319 31.24 20.12 -34.44
CA LEU A 319 30.76 20.33 -33.07
C LEU A 319 29.24 20.09 -32.94
N PHE A 320 28.46 20.53 -33.93
CA PHE A 320 27.02 20.22 -34.00
C PHE A 320 26.75 18.70 -34.03
N LEU A 321 27.48 17.95 -34.86
CA LEU A 321 27.32 16.49 -34.95
C LEU A 321 27.76 15.79 -33.65
N GLN A 322 28.78 16.29 -32.96
CA GLN A 322 29.19 15.79 -31.64
C GLN A 322 28.10 16.04 -30.57
N HIS A 323 27.48 17.23 -30.57
CA HIS A 323 26.34 17.53 -29.69
C HIS A 323 25.11 16.66 -29.97
N VAL A 324 24.78 16.46 -31.25
CA VAL A 324 23.70 15.54 -31.68
C VAL A 324 23.99 14.11 -31.25
N HIS A 325 25.23 13.63 -31.40
CA HIS A 325 25.61 12.29 -30.95
C HIS A 325 25.47 12.15 -29.42
N ARG A 326 25.92 13.15 -28.64
CA ARG A 326 25.72 13.18 -27.18
C ARG A 326 24.22 13.10 -26.81
N LEU A 327 23.36 13.86 -27.50
CA LEU A 327 21.91 13.79 -27.30
C LEU A 327 21.32 12.40 -27.64
N LYS A 328 21.85 11.69 -28.65
CA LYS A 328 21.44 10.30 -28.95
C LYS A 328 21.78 9.38 -27.78
N GLN A 329 23.00 9.45 -27.26
CA GLN A 329 23.44 8.63 -26.12
C GLN A 329 22.63 8.92 -24.85
N GLU A 330 22.35 10.20 -24.56
CA GLU A 330 21.48 10.60 -23.43
C GLU A 330 20.02 10.17 -23.60
N HIS A 331 19.57 9.91 -24.83
CA HIS A 331 18.24 9.36 -25.10
C HIS A 331 18.20 7.84 -24.93
N ILE A 332 19.18 7.13 -25.50
CA ILE A 332 19.39 5.69 -25.30
C ILE A 332 19.47 5.37 -23.80
N GLU A 333 20.32 6.06 -23.05
CA GLU A 333 20.53 5.79 -21.63
C GLU A 333 19.29 6.08 -20.77
N ARG A 334 18.43 7.04 -21.19
CA ARG A 334 17.14 7.29 -20.55
C ARG A 334 16.14 6.15 -20.82
N ARG A 335 16.08 5.64 -22.06
CA ARG A 335 15.24 4.47 -22.42
C ARG A 335 15.73 3.21 -21.68
N ARG A 336 17.05 2.97 -21.65
CA ARG A 336 17.67 1.84 -20.93
C ARG A 336 17.28 1.83 -19.45
N LYS A 337 17.39 2.98 -18.76
CA LYS A 337 16.96 3.14 -17.36
C LYS A 337 15.47 2.91 -17.14
N MET A 338 14.62 3.37 -18.07
CA MET A 338 13.17 3.12 -18.02
C MET A 338 12.86 1.62 -18.10
N TYR A 339 13.47 0.89 -19.05
CA TYR A 339 13.26 -0.55 -19.20
C TYR A 339 13.78 -1.35 -17.99
N LEU A 340 14.99 -1.06 -17.50
CA LEU A 340 15.55 -1.72 -16.32
C LEU A 340 14.72 -1.47 -15.05
N ALA A 341 14.01 -0.34 -14.94
CA ALA A 341 13.08 -0.06 -13.84
C ALA A 341 11.74 -0.83 -13.95
N MET A 342 11.36 -1.28 -15.15
CA MET A 342 10.17 -2.12 -15.37
C MET A 342 10.49 -3.61 -15.32
N LEU A 343 11.74 -4.01 -15.56
CA LEU A 343 12.14 -5.42 -15.64
C LEU A 343 11.80 -6.25 -14.38
N PRO A 344 11.97 -5.76 -13.13
CA PRO A 344 11.52 -6.49 -11.94
C PRO A 344 10.00 -6.75 -11.92
N GLN A 345 9.20 -5.82 -12.44
CA GLN A 345 7.74 -5.97 -12.51
C GLN A 345 7.35 -7.02 -13.56
N ALA A 346 8.11 -7.12 -14.65
CA ALA A 346 7.98 -8.20 -15.62
C ALA A 346 8.36 -9.56 -15.01
N PHE A 347 9.42 -9.63 -14.19
CA PHE A 347 9.78 -10.86 -13.48
C PHE A 347 8.71 -11.28 -12.47
N GLU A 348 8.19 -10.36 -11.65
CA GLU A 348 7.07 -10.62 -10.73
C GLU A 348 5.81 -11.12 -11.44
N ALA A 349 5.53 -10.64 -12.66
CA ALA A 349 4.35 -11.05 -13.43
C ALA A 349 4.54 -12.36 -14.21
N LEU A 350 5.76 -12.72 -14.60
CA LEU A 350 6.04 -13.84 -15.51
C LEU A 350 6.70 -15.06 -14.84
N ILE A 351 7.52 -14.83 -13.81
CA ILE A 351 8.29 -15.84 -13.05
C ILE A 351 8.21 -15.59 -11.53
N PRO A 352 7.01 -15.59 -10.91
CA PRO A 352 6.85 -15.41 -9.46
C PRO A 352 7.19 -16.65 -8.63
N ASP A 353 7.28 -17.84 -9.25
CA ASP A 353 7.52 -19.10 -8.52
C ASP A 353 9.01 -19.45 -8.51
N LEU A 354 9.57 -19.55 -7.31
CA LEU A 354 10.96 -19.92 -7.09
C LEU A 354 11.27 -21.35 -7.56
N ASP A 355 10.33 -22.30 -7.46
CA ASP A 355 10.59 -23.70 -7.85
C ASP A 355 10.80 -23.88 -9.35
N GLU A 356 10.37 -22.91 -10.16
CA GLU A 356 10.58 -22.89 -11.61
C GLU A 356 11.98 -22.36 -11.99
N ILE A 357 12.57 -21.48 -11.17
CA ILE A 357 13.76 -20.69 -11.54
C ILE A 357 14.99 -20.82 -10.64
N ASP A 358 14.89 -21.38 -9.42
CA ASP A 358 16.00 -21.42 -8.43
C ASP A 358 17.30 -22.06 -8.96
N HIS A 359 17.18 -22.96 -9.94
CA HIS A 359 18.29 -23.69 -10.56
C HIS A 359 18.62 -23.21 -12.00
N LEU A 360 18.06 -22.08 -12.43
CA LEU A 360 18.21 -21.52 -13.78
C LEU A 360 19.12 -20.29 -13.79
N SER A 361 20.10 -20.29 -14.71
CA SER A 361 20.89 -19.11 -15.08
C SER A 361 20.07 -18.16 -15.96
N CYS A 362 20.44 -16.88 -16.05
CA CYS A 362 19.73 -15.87 -16.86
C CYS A 362 19.40 -16.36 -18.28
N VAL A 363 20.39 -16.92 -18.99
CA VAL A 363 20.26 -17.50 -20.35
C VAL A 363 19.26 -18.66 -20.49
N LYS A 364 18.86 -19.31 -19.38
CA LYS A 364 17.77 -20.29 -19.36
C LYS A 364 16.42 -19.62 -19.07
N VAL A 365 16.41 -18.59 -18.22
CA VAL A 365 15.21 -17.82 -17.90
C VAL A 365 14.75 -16.93 -19.05
N GLU A 366 15.65 -16.38 -19.86
CA GLU A 366 15.31 -15.76 -21.16
C GLU A 366 14.39 -16.66 -21.98
N LYS A 367 14.80 -17.91 -22.22
CA LYS A 367 14.03 -18.91 -22.97
C LYS A 367 12.75 -19.37 -22.27
N LEU A 368 12.73 -19.30 -20.93
CA LEU A 368 11.52 -19.56 -20.16
C LEU A 368 10.51 -18.42 -20.33
N LEU A 369 10.96 -17.16 -20.29
CA LEU A 369 10.12 -15.96 -20.45
C LEU A 369 9.41 -15.97 -21.81
N GLU A 370 10.08 -16.37 -22.90
CA GLU A 370 9.47 -16.53 -24.23
C GLU A 370 8.26 -17.48 -24.24
N THR A 371 8.21 -18.47 -23.33
CA THR A 371 7.09 -19.44 -23.25
C THR A 371 5.89 -18.93 -22.44
N LYS A 372 6.01 -17.80 -21.75
CA LYS A 372 4.96 -17.29 -20.85
C LYS A 372 3.82 -16.62 -21.64
N PRO A 373 2.54 -16.83 -21.27
CA PRO A 373 1.41 -16.29 -22.03
C PRO A 373 1.38 -14.75 -22.07
N ASP A 374 1.84 -14.10 -21.00
CA ASP A 374 1.92 -12.64 -20.89
C ASP A 374 3.25 -12.06 -21.43
N PHE A 375 4.12 -12.85 -22.08
CA PHE A 375 5.44 -12.37 -22.56
C PHE A 375 5.35 -11.10 -23.43
N LEU A 376 4.49 -11.13 -24.45
CA LEU A 376 4.33 -10.04 -25.43
C LEU A 376 3.69 -8.75 -24.85
N LYS A 377 3.19 -8.79 -23.62
CA LYS A 377 2.68 -7.62 -22.88
C LYS A 377 3.82 -6.83 -22.24
N TRP A 378 4.90 -7.51 -21.84
CA TRP A 378 6.08 -6.91 -21.20
C TRP A 378 7.24 -6.68 -22.16
N PHE A 379 7.47 -7.63 -23.07
CA PHE A 379 8.62 -7.64 -23.97
C PHE A 379 8.25 -7.39 -25.43
N ILE A 380 9.23 -6.91 -26.21
CA ILE A 380 9.24 -6.90 -27.67
C ILE A 380 10.54 -7.54 -28.17
N VAL A 381 10.40 -8.52 -29.07
CA VAL A 381 11.51 -9.03 -29.88
C VAL A 381 11.65 -8.13 -31.12
N LEU A 382 12.87 -7.72 -31.44
CA LEU A 382 13.19 -6.89 -32.61
C LEU A 382 13.86 -7.74 -33.70
N GLU A 383 13.70 -7.33 -34.96
CA GLU A 383 14.33 -8.01 -36.12
C GLU A 383 15.84 -7.71 -36.22
N GLU A 384 16.29 -6.61 -35.63
CA GLU A 384 17.69 -6.17 -35.56
C GLU A 384 18.07 -5.95 -34.08
N THR A 385 19.30 -6.34 -33.71
CA THR A 385 19.88 -6.13 -32.37
C THR A 385 21.30 -5.54 -32.48
N PRO A 386 21.80 -4.80 -31.47
CA PRO A 386 21.11 -4.40 -30.23
C PRO A 386 20.09 -3.28 -30.46
N TRP A 387 19.04 -3.22 -29.63
CA TRP A 387 17.93 -2.28 -29.74
C TRP A 387 18.35 -0.81 -29.80
N ASP A 388 19.46 -0.44 -29.16
CA ASP A 388 19.97 0.93 -29.10
C ASP A 388 20.72 1.38 -30.37
N ALA A 389 21.06 0.44 -31.27
CA ALA A 389 21.46 0.73 -32.64
C ALA A 389 20.27 1.03 -33.56
N THR A 390 19.11 0.41 -33.31
CA THR A 390 17.92 0.42 -34.18
C THR A 390 17.09 1.72 -34.11
N SER A 391 16.04 1.81 -34.93
CA SER A 391 15.00 2.84 -34.85
C SER A 391 14.08 2.72 -33.62
N HIS A 392 14.14 1.61 -32.86
CA HIS A 392 13.28 1.39 -31.67
C HIS A 392 13.52 2.45 -30.58
N ILE A 393 14.70 3.08 -30.54
CA ILE A 393 15.03 4.14 -29.59
C ILE A 393 14.02 5.30 -29.63
N ASP A 394 13.49 5.65 -30.80
CA ASP A 394 12.55 6.75 -31.02
C ASP A 394 11.08 6.34 -30.90
N ASN A 395 10.78 5.03 -30.75
CA ASN A 395 9.41 4.53 -30.63
C ASN A 395 8.84 4.76 -29.23
N MET A 396 8.47 6.01 -28.95
CA MET A 396 7.91 6.45 -27.67
C MET A 396 6.51 5.88 -27.36
N GLU A 397 5.81 5.28 -28.34
CA GLU A 397 4.49 4.66 -28.14
C GLU A 397 4.59 3.24 -27.57
N ASN A 398 5.74 2.57 -27.77
CA ASN A 398 5.98 1.24 -27.24
C ASN A 398 6.88 1.31 -26.00
N GLU A 399 6.29 1.07 -24.84
CA GLU A 399 6.96 1.02 -23.54
C GLU A 399 7.56 -0.36 -23.22
N ARG A 400 7.21 -1.40 -24.00
CA ARG A 400 7.70 -2.77 -23.78
C ARG A 400 9.22 -2.87 -23.88
N ILE A 401 9.78 -3.73 -23.04
CA ILE A 401 11.21 -3.98 -22.89
C ILE A 401 11.74 -4.69 -24.15
N PRO A 402 12.77 -4.17 -24.84
CA PRO A 402 13.47 -4.91 -25.89
C PRO A 402 14.07 -6.18 -25.29
N PHE A 403 13.76 -7.33 -25.85
CA PHE A 403 14.10 -8.62 -25.24
C PHE A 403 15.61 -8.86 -25.17
N ASP A 404 16.37 -8.31 -26.12
CA ASP A 404 17.84 -8.31 -26.15
C ASP A 404 18.47 -7.48 -25.02
N LEU A 405 17.70 -6.67 -24.27
CA LEU A 405 18.18 -6.06 -23.02
C LEU A 405 18.52 -7.13 -21.96
N MET A 406 17.93 -8.33 -22.02
CA MET A 406 18.24 -9.44 -21.12
C MET A 406 19.71 -9.88 -21.22
N GLU A 407 20.33 -9.76 -22.39
CA GLU A 407 21.74 -10.12 -22.63
C GLU A 407 22.72 -9.16 -21.91
N THR A 408 22.23 -8.13 -21.21
CA THR A 408 23.06 -7.11 -20.56
C THR A 408 23.26 -7.39 -19.06
N GLN A 409 24.48 -7.17 -18.57
CA GLN A 409 24.84 -7.38 -17.16
C GLN A 409 23.87 -6.73 -16.13
N PRO A 410 23.30 -5.52 -16.36
CA PRO A 410 22.30 -4.96 -15.45
C PRO A 410 20.99 -5.76 -15.39
N ALA A 411 20.60 -6.45 -16.45
CA ALA A 411 19.42 -7.33 -16.45
C ALA A 411 19.70 -8.63 -15.67
N GLU A 412 20.89 -9.22 -15.83
CA GLU A 412 21.34 -10.37 -15.05
C GLU A 412 21.36 -10.06 -13.54
N GLN A 413 21.89 -8.90 -13.15
CA GLN A 413 21.88 -8.44 -11.74
C GLN A 413 20.47 -8.26 -11.18
N LEU A 414 19.51 -7.78 -11.98
CA LEU A 414 18.11 -7.67 -11.57
C LEU A 414 17.42 -9.05 -11.47
N TYR A 415 17.84 -10.02 -12.27
CA TYR A 415 17.37 -11.41 -12.17
C TYR A 415 17.93 -12.10 -10.91
N GLU A 416 19.22 -11.93 -10.58
CA GLU A 416 19.79 -12.41 -9.32
C GLU A 416 19.11 -11.79 -8.10
N ALA A 417 18.81 -10.48 -8.15
CA ALA A 417 18.07 -9.80 -7.09
C ALA A 417 16.61 -10.32 -6.95
N HIS A 418 15.97 -10.73 -8.05
CA HIS A 418 14.63 -11.34 -8.04
C HIS A 418 14.65 -12.75 -7.44
N LEU A 419 15.62 -13.59 -7.83
CA LEU A 419 15.85 -14.90 -7.20
C LEU A 419 16.05 -14.76 -5.69
N GLU A 420 16.91 -13.83 -5.28
CA GLU A 420 17.24 -13.63 -3.88
C GLU A 420 16.04 -13.05 -3.11
N LYS A 421 15.26 -12.14 -3.69
CA LYS A 421 13.96 -11.71 -3.13
C LYS A 421 13.06 -12.92 -2.83
N LEU A 422 12.85 -13.79 -3.81
CA LEU A 422 11.94 -14.95 -3.68
C LEU A 422 12.45 -15.97 -2.66
N ARG A 423 13.77 -16.24 -2.60
CA ARG A 423 14.40 -17.07 -1.55
C ARG A 423 14.13 -16.50 -0.16
N ASN A 424 14.33 -15.20 0.03
CA ASN A 424 14.10 -14.52 1.29
C ASN A 424 12.60 -14.48 1.67
N GLU A 425 11.69 -14.43 0.70
CA GLU A 425 10.23 -14.51 0.94
C GLU A 425 9.78 -15.93 1.31
N ARG A 426 10.30 -16.97 0.63
CA ARG A 426 10.12 -18.37 1.01
C ARG A 426 10.61 -18.63 2.44
N LYS A 427 11.83 -18.19 2.77
CA LYS A 427 12.39 -18.36 4.11
C LYS A 427 11.57 -17.63 5.18
N ARG A 428 11.08 -16.42 4.90
CA ARG A 428 10.13 -15.70 5.79
C ARG A 428 8.82 -16.46 5.97
N ALA A 429 8.28 -17.10 4.94
CA ALA A 429 7.06 -17.92 5.04
C ALA A 429 7.29 -19.21 5.87
N GLU A 430 8.44 -19.87 5.71
CA GLU A 430 8.86 -21.00 6.55
C GLU A 430 8.98 -20.60 8.03
N MET A 431 9.64 -19.49 8.33
CA MET A 431 9.82 -19.01 9.71
C MET A 431 8.49 -18.63 10.36
N ARG A 432 7.55 -18.02 9.63
CA ARG A 432 6.18 -17.77 10.13
C ARG A 432 5.45 -19.09 10.48
N ARG A 433 5.63 -20.13 9.66
CA ARG A 433 5.02 -21.45 9.90
C ARG A 433 5.64 -22.13 11.12
N ALA A 434 6.96 -22.26 11.16
CA ALA A 434 7.68 -22.92 12.25
C ALA A 434 7.50 -22.20 13.59
N PHE A 435 7.39 -20.86 13.60
CA PHE A 435 7.04 -20.12 14.82
C PHE A 435 5.64 -20.49 15.33
N LYS A 436 4.63 -20.54 14.45
CA LYS A 436 3.27 -20.97 14.82
C LYS A 436 3.23 -22.42 15.33
N GLU A 437 3.93 -23.34 14.67
CA GLU A 437 4.05 -24.74 15.08
C GLU A 437 4.72 -24.89 16.46
N ASN A 438 5.72 -24.04 16.76
CA ASN A 438 6.37 -23.98 18.07
C ASN A 438 5.44 -23.41 19.16
N LEU A 439 4.61 -22.40 18.85
CA LEU A 439 3.56 -21.94 19.77
C LEU A 439 2.55 -23.06 20.09
N GLU A 440 2.07 -23.78 19.07
CA GLU A 440 1.06 -24.84 19.20
C GLU A 440 1.58 -26.11 19.89
N THR A 441 2.90 -26.29 20.01
CA THR A 441 3.52 -27.46 20.66
C THR A 441 4.21 -27.15 22.00
N SER A 442 4.41 -25.88 22.35
CA SER A 442 5.14 -25.49 23.57
C SER A 442 4.27 -25.55 24.83
N PRO A 443 4.58 -26.43 25.81
CA PRO A 443 3.84 -26.50 27.08
C PRO A 443 4.09 -25.28 28.00
N PHE A 444 5.02 -24.40 27.62
CA PHE A 444 5.28 -23.14 28.33
C PHE A 444 4.35 -22.01 27.90
N ILE A 445 3.48 -22.23 26.91
CA ILE A 445 2.40 -21.33 26.51
C ILE A 445 1.10 -21.73 27.19
N THR A 446 0.54 -20.77 27.92
CA THR A 446 -0.72 -20.91 28.66
C THR A 446 -1.61 -19.69 28.42
N PRO A 447 -2.95 -19.83 28.54
CA PRO A 447 -3.89 -18.73 28.37
C PRO A 447 -3.54 -17.52 29.25
N GLY A 448 -3.47 -16.34 28.64
CA GLY A 448 -3.18 -15.09 29.35
C GLY A 448 -1.71 -14.91 29.77
N LYS A 449 -0.78 -15.72 29.24
CA LYS A 449 0.65 -15.50 29.47
C LYS A 449 1.15 -14.30 28.64
N PRO A 450 1.76 -13.27 29.26
CA PRO A 450 2.31 -12.13 28.53
C PRO A 450 3.53 -12.54 27.68
N TRP A 451 3.81 -11.76 26.63
CA TRP A 451 4.87 -12.06 25.67
C TRP A 451 6.26 -12.06 26.31
N GLU A 452 6.47 -11.19 27.29
CA GLU A 452 7.73 -10.94 27.98
C GLU A 452 8.22 -12.19 28.74
N GLU A 453 7.29 -13.01 29.23
CA GLU A 453 7.52 -14.32 29.85
C GLU A 453 7.55 -15.49 28.85
N ALA A 454 7.02 -15.30 27.64
CA ALA A 454 6.87 -16.35 26.64
C ALA A 454 8.11 -16.44 25.73
N ARG A 455 8.64 -15.28 25.31
CA ARG A 455 9.74 -15.14 24.34
C ARG A 455 10.98 -15.99 24.66
N SER A 456 11.32 -16.17 25.95
CA SER A 456 12.50 -16.93 26.39
C SER A 456 12.39 -18.45 26.25
N PHE A 457 11.20 -19.00 25.94
CA PHE A 457 10.97 -20.44 25.83
C PHE A 457 10.77 -20.95 24.40
N ILE A 458 10.73 -20.03 23.41
CA ILE A 458 10.21 -20.29 22.06
C ILE A 458 11.11 -19.70 20.98
N MET A 459 11.75 -18.55 21.26
CA MET A 459 12.56 -17.86 20.26
C MET A 459 13.95 -18.47 20.16
N ASN A 460 14.41 -18.64 18.92
CA ASN A 460 15.81 -18.90 18.57
C ASN A 460 16.36 -17.69 17.79
N GLU A 461 17.64 -17.73 17.42
CA GLU A 461 18.28 -16.64 16.67
C GLU A 461 17.68 -16.47 15.26
N ASP A 462 17.36 -17.59 14.57
CA ASP A 462 16.73 -17.58 13.24
C ASP A 462 15.45 -16.73 13.20
N PHE A 463 14.51 -16.92 14.15
CA PHE A 463 13.23 -16.20 14.11
C PHE A 463 13.41 -14.68 14.18
N TYR A 464 14.37 -14.18 14.97
CA TYR A 464 14.67 -12.75 15.06
C TYR A 464 15.41 -12.20 13.82
N MET A 465 16.19 -13.02 13.12
CA MET A 465 16.83 -12.61 11.87
C MET A 465 15.86 -12.49 10.70
N TRP A 466 14.77 -13.27 10.72
CA TRP A 466 13.83 -13.38 9.60
C TRP A 466 12.47 -12.71 9.80
N LEU A 467 12.01 -12.47 11.04
CA LEU A 467 10.68 -11.92 11.33
C LEU A 467 10.76 -10.59 12.11
N GLU A 468 10.07 -9.57 11.58
CA GLU A 468 9.85 -8.31 12.30
C GLU A 468 8.98 -8.50 13.55
N GLU A 469 9.17 -7.62 14.55
CA GLU A 469 8.43 -7.65 15.82
C GLU A 469 6.92 -7.57 15.65
N SER A 470 6.46 -6.74 14.71
CA SER A 470 5.05 -6.63 14.31
C SER A 470 4.45 -7.99 13.89
N ILE A 471 5.23 -8.86 13.25
CA ILE A 471 4.78 -10.13 12.68
C ILE A 471 4.70 -11.20 13.77
N TYR A 472 5.74 -11.38 14.59
CA TYR A 472 5.69 -12.41 15.64
C TYR A 472 4.75 -12.01 16.79
N MET A 473 4.59 -10.71 17.09
CA MET A 473 3.58 -10.22 18.04
C MET A 473 2.14 -10.46 17.56
N ASP A 474 1.86 -10.27 16.27
CA ASP A 474 0.55 -10.57 15.67
C ASP A 474 0.23 -12.07 15.72
N ILE A 475 1.18 -12.93 15.34
CA ILE A 475 1.04 -14.39 15.41
C ILE A 475 0.83 -14.84 16.87
N TYR A 476 1.62 -14.32 17.82
CA TYR A 476 1.48 -14.62 19.23
C TYR A 476 0.12 -14.17 19.79
N SER A 477 -0.32 -12.95 19.46
CA SER A 477 -1.61 -12.39 19.92
C SER A 477 -2.80 -13.19 19.38
N LYS A 478 -2.73 -13.64 18.12
CA LYS A 478 -3.75 -14.51 17.51
C LYS A 478 -3.79 -15.88 18.17
N HIS A 479 -2.64 -16.49 18.43
CA HIS A 479 -2.56 -17.78 19.13
C HIS A 479 -3.04 -17.68 20.59
N GLN A 480 -2.61 -16.66 21.34
CA GLN A 480 -3.12 -16.37 22.68
C GLN A 480 -4.65 -16.24 22.68
N LYS A 481 -5.22 -15.46 21.75
CA LYS A 481 -6.68 -15.35 21.64
C LYS A 481 -7.35 -16.71 21.42
N GLN A 482 -6.78 -17.58 20.57
CA GLN A 482 -7.34 -18.91 20.30
C GLN A 482 -7.33 -19.82 21.55
N ILE A 483 -6.20 -19.90 22.27
CA ILE A 483 -6.13 -20.73 23.48
C ILE A 483 -6.94 -20.16 24.65
N ILE A 484 -7.10 -18.83 24.71
CA ILE A 484 -7.94 -18.15 25.71
C ILE A 484 -9.42 -18.45 25.49
N GLU A 485 -9.94 -18.32 24.27
CA GLU A 485 -11.36 -18.66 24.03
C GLU A 485 -11.61 -20.16 24.23
N LYS A 486 -10.70 -21.05 23.79
CA LYS A 486 -10.81 -22.50 24.08
C LYS A 486 -10.84 -22.80 25.59
N ALA A 487 -9.99 -22.15 26.38
CA ALA A 487 -9.97 -22.33 27.82
C ALA A 487 -11.25 -21.80 28.51
N LYS A 488 -11.87 -20.74 27.98
CA LYS A 488 -13.18 -20.25 28.43
C LYS A 488 -14.30 -21.24 28.09
N GLU A 489 -14.27 -21.86 26.91
CA GLU A 489 -15.22 -22.90 26.50
C GLU A 489 -15.12 -24.14 27.38
N GLU A 490 -13.92 -24.68 27.59
CA GLU A 490 -13.69 -25.83 28.48
C GLU A 490 -14.03 -25.51 29.95
N PHE A 491 -13.80 -24.28 30.42
CA PHE A 491 -14.22 -23.85 31.75
C PHE A 491 -15.76 -23.68 31.86
N GLN A 492 -16.42 -23.19 30.81
CA GLN A 492 -17.88 -23.11 30.79
C GLN A 492 -18.52 -24.52 30.80
N GLU A 493 -17.89 -25.51 30.18
CA GLU A 493 -18.29 -26.92 30.25
C GLU A 493 -18.08 -27.49 31.66
N LEU A 494 -16.94 -27.20 32.32
CA LEU A 494 -16.69 -27.59 33.72
C LEU A 494 -17.81 -27.09 34.65
N LEU A 495 -18.24 -25.83 34.50
CA LEU A 495 -19.32 -25.26 35.31
C LEU A 495 -20.66 -26.01 35.11
N LEU A 496 -20.92 -26.55 33.92
CA LEU A 496 -22.11 -27.36 33.62
C LEU A 496 -21.97 -28.82 34.12
N GLU A 497 -20.76 -29.37 34.18
CA GLU A 497 -20.50 -30.68 34.81
C GLU A 497 -20.72 -30.65 36.33
N TYR A 498 -20.53 -29.49 36.96
CA TYR A 498 -20.72 -29.27 38.40
C TYR A 498 -22.01 -28.48 38.70
N SER A 499 -23.05 -28.58 37.87
CA SER A 499 -24.30 -27.81 38.00
C SER A 499 -24.99 -27.93 39.37
N GLU A 500 -24.85 -29.09 40.04
CA GLU A 500 -25.36 -29.35 41.39
C GLU A 500 -24.79 -28.38 42.45
N LEU A 501 -23.54 -27.92 42.27
CA LEU A 501 -22.83 -27.00 43.18
C LEU A 501 -23.50 -25.62 43.30
N PHE A 502 -24.30 -25.24 42.29
CA PHE A 502 -24.96 -23.94 42.19
C PHE A 502 -26.43 -23.98 42.63
N TYR A 503 -26.93 -25.15 43.05
CA TYR A 503 -28.37 -25.41 43.13
C TYR A 503 -29.03 -25.01 44.47
N GLU A 504 -28.27 -24.92 45.56
CA GLU A 504 -28.78 -24.62 46.91
C GLU A 504 -28.82 -23.11 47.25
N LEU A 505 -29.58 -22.28 46.54
CA LEU A 505 -29.73 -20.85 46.88
C LEU A 505 -31.19 -20.37 46.89
N GLU A 506 -31.52 -19.58 47.92
CA GLU A 506 -32.78 -18.83 48.03
C GLU A 506 -32.85 -17.72 46.97
N LEU A 507 -34.07 -17.43 46.48
CA LEU A 507 -34.33 -16.67 45.24
C LEU A 507 -33.84 -15.22 45.19
N ASP A 508 -33.47 -14.61 46.32
CA ASP A 508 -32.99 -13.22 46.42
C ASP A 508 -31.48 -13.10 46.80
N ALA A 509 -30.76 -14.22 46.94
CA ALA A 509 -29.39 -14.20 47.42
C ALA A 509 -28.37 -13.77 46.34
N LYS A 510 -27.74 -12.60 46.52
CA LYS A 510 -26.41 -12.35 45.91
C LYS A 510 -25.45 -13.44 46.39
N PRO A 511 -24.59 -14.02 45.53
CA PRO A 511 -23.68 -15.08 45.96
C PRO A 511 -22.79 -14.60 47.10
N SER A 512 -22.85 -15.29 48.25
CA SER A 512 -22.06 -14.93 49.43
C SER A 512 -20.57 -15.18 49.17
N LYS A 513 -19.71 -14.49 49.92
CA LYS A 513 -18.25 -14.76 49.89
C LYS A 513 -17.94 -16.22 50.23
N GLU A 514 -18.74 -16.84 51.08
CA GLU A 514 -18.62 -18.25 51.48
C GLU A 514 -18.93 -19.18 50.30
N LYS A 515 -20.00 -18.94 49.54
CA LYS A 515 -20.33 -19.74 48.34
C LYS A 515 -19.25 -19.61 47.26
N MET A 516 -18.68 -18.42 47.06
CA MET A 516 -17.50 -18.26 46.16
C MET A 516 -16.27 -19.02 46.66
N GLY A 517 -16.08 -19.09 47.98
CA GLY A 517 -15.07 -19.96 48.61
C GLY A 517 -15.31 -21.44 48.31
N VAL A 518 -16.52 -21.96 48.56
CA VAL A 518 -16.88 -23.36 48.28
C VAL A 518 -16.72 -23.71 46.79
N ILE A 519 -17.07 -22.80 45.87
CA ILE A 519 -16.83 -22.99 44.43
C ILE A 519 -15.33 -23.09 44.13
N GLN A 520 -14.50 -22.27 44.78
CA GLN A 520 -13.04 -22.31 44.64
C GLN A 520 -12.40 -23.53 45.31
N ASP A 521 -12.95 -24.05 46.42
CA ASP A 521 -12.45 -25.26 47.09
C ASP A 521 -12.78 -26.53 46.27
N VAL A 522 -13.96 -26.58 45.65
CA VAL A 522 -14.40 -27.73 44.84
C VAL A 522 -13.78 -27.73 43.43
N LEU A 523 -13.78 -26.58 42.74
CA LEU A 523 -13.24 -26.48 41.38
C LEU A 523 -11.74 -26.14 41.34
N GLY A 524 -11.14 -25.70 42.45
CA GLY A 524 -9.77 -25.19 42.48
C GLY A 524 -8.71 -26.19 42.04
N GLU A 525 -8.97 -27.50 42.19
CA GLU A 525 -8.07 -28.56 41.77
C GLU A 525 -8.20 -28.96 40.29
N GLU A 526 -9.30 -28.61 39.62
CA GLU A 526 -9.56 -28.96 38.21
C GLU A 526 -8.58 -28.25 37.26
N GLN A 527 -8.05 -29.01 36.29
CA GLN A 527 -7.11 -28.45 35.31
C GLN A 527 -7.76 -27.36 34.44
N ARG A 528 -9.06 -27.46 34.17
CA ARG A 528 -9.84 -26.45 33.43
C ARG A 528 -10.06 -25.16 34.24
N PHE A 529 -10.09 -25.23 35.57
CA PHE A 529 -10.08 -24.05 36.44
C PHE A 529 -8.67 -23.41 36.50
N LYS A 530 -7.64 -24.24 36.66
CA LYS A 530 -6.21 -23.83 36.68
C LYS A 530 -5.75 -23.23 35.35
N ALA A 531 -6.30 -23.65 34.22
CA ALA A 531 -6.00 -23.11 32.89
C ALA A 531 -6.25 -21.59 32.77
N LEU A 532 -7.23 -21.06 33.53
CA LEU A 532 -7.55 -19.62 33.57
C LEU A 532 -6.90 -18.88 34.76
N GLN A 533 -5.88 -19.45 35.42
CA GLN A 533 -5.26 -18.83 36.61
C GLN A 533 -4.67 -17.43 36.37
N LYS A 534 -4.25 -17.10 35.13
CA LYS A 534 -3.78 -15.76 34.73
C LYS A 534 -4.90 -14.80 34.30
N LEU A 535 -6.12 -15.32 34.14
CA LEU A 535 -7.30 -14.62 33.63
C LEU A 535 -8.42 -14.68 34.68
N GLN A 536 -8.07 -14.24 35.90
CA GLN A 536 -8.96 -14.31 37.05
C GLN A 536 -10.24 -13.50 36.81
N ALA A 537 -10.16 -12.31 36.20
CA ALA A 537 -11.34 -11.50 35.93
C ALA A 537 -12.32 -12.20 34.97
N GLU A 538 -11.81 -12.86 33.94
CA GLU A 538 -12.60 -13.64 32.98
C GLU A 538 -13.19 -14.90 33.62
N ARG A 539 -12.41 -15.64 34.41
CA ARG A 539 -12.87 -16.83 35.15
C ARG A 539 -13.98 -16.49 36.14
N ASP A 540 -13.76 -15.47 36.96
CA ASP A 540 -14.69 -15.05 38.00
C ASP A 540 -15.96 -14.44 37.35
N ALA A 541 -15.84 -13.77 36.19
CA ALA A 541 -16.99 -13.35 35.37
C ALA A 541 -17.77 -14.51 34.73
N LEU A 542 -17.11 -15.60 34.32
CA LEU A 542 -17.78 -16.81 33.82
C LEU A 542 -18.55 -17.53 34.94
N ILE A 543 -17.98 -17.61 36.15
CA ILE A 543 -18.69 -18.11 37.34
C ILE A 543 -19.95 -17.27 37.61
N LEU A 544 -19.81 -15.93 37.65
CA LEU A 544 -20.95 -15.02 37.87
C LEU A 544 -22.01 -15.11 36.76
N LYS A 545 -21.60 -15.27 35.49
CA LYS A 545 -22.52 -15.49 34.36
C LYS A 545 -23.29 -16.81 34.52
N HIS A 546 -22.61 -17.89 34.93
CA HIS A 546 -23.23 -19.19 35.15
C HIS A 546 -24.22 -19.14 36.33
N ILE A 547 -23.84 -18.53 37.46
CA ILE A 547 -24.74 -18.28 38.61
C ILE A 547 -25.98 -17.49 38.15
N HIS A 548 -25.81 -16.42 37.37
CA HIS A 548 -26.93 -15.65 36.85
C HIS A 548 -27.87 -16.49 35.96
N PHE A 549 -27.31 -17.35 35.10
CA PHE A 549 -28.08 -18.29 34.28
C PHE A 549 -28.86 -19.32 35.12
N VAL A 550 -28.28 -19.87 36.19
CA VAL A 550 -28.96 -20.84 37.08
C VAL A 550 -30.17 -20.21 37.76
N TYR A 551 -30.04 -18.98 38.28
CA TYR A 551 -31.17 -18.25 38.88
C TYR A 551 -32.19 -17.72 37.87
N HIS A 552 -31.74 -17.26 36.70
CA HIS A 552 -32.57 -16.63 35.67
C HIS A 552 -32.46 -17.41 34.35
N PRO A 553 -32.98 -18.66 34.29
CA PRO A 553 -32.83 -19.53 33.13
C PRO A 553 -33.70 -19.07 31.96
N THR A 554 -33.11 -18.35 31.01
CA THR A 554 -33.76 -17.91 29.77
C THR A 554 -32.90 -18.28 28.55
N LYS A 555 -33.47 -18.18 27.35
CA LYS A 555 -32.72 -18.43 26.10
C LYS A 555 -31.63 -17.38 25.85
N GLU A 556 -31.76 -16.20 26.44
CA GLU A 556 -30.79 -15.09 26.39
C GLU A 556 -29.63 -15.28 27.38
N THR A 557 -29.89 -15.78 28.60
CA THR A 557 -28.85 -16.05 29.62
C THR A 557 -28.13 -17.39 29.40
N CYS A 558 -28.76 -18.32 28.65
CA CYS A 558 -28.22 -19.62 28.27
C CYS A 558 -26.73 -19.56 27.82
N PRO A 559 -25.83 -20.40 28.36
CA PRO A 559 -24.44 -20.46 27.91
C PRO A 559 -24.28 -20.73 26.41
N SER A 560 -25.23 -21.44 25.79
CA SER A 560 -25.25 -21.74 24.36
C SER A 560 -25.92 -20.66 23.49
N CYS A 561 -26.38 -19.53 24.04
CA CYS A 561 -27.01 -18.43 23.30
C CYS A 561 -26.06 -17.90 22.20
N PRO A 562 -26.52 -17.70 20.93
CA PRO A 562 -27.90 -17.78 20.43
C PRO A 562 -28.35 -19.20 19.99
N VAL A 563 -27.45 -20.18 20.00
CA VAL A 563 -27.65 -21.59 19.57
C VAL A 563 -28.43 -22.43 20.60
N CYS A 564 -29.13 -21.77 21.53
CA CYS A 564 -30.01 -22.37 22.55
C CYS A 564 -31.04 -23.31 21.90
N VAL A 565 -31.31 -24.46 22.53
CA VAL A 565 -32.26 -25.46 22.00
C VAL A 565 -33.69 -24.93 21.95
N ASP A 566 -34.11 -24.08 22.89
CA ASP A 566 -35.43 -23.44 22.80
C ASP A 566 -35.54 -22.57 21.53
N SER A 567 -34.52 -21.76 21.22
CA SER A 567 -34.47 -20.97 19.99
C SER A 567 -34.52 -21.84 18.72
N LYS A 568 -33.86 -23.03 18.74
CA LYS A 568 -33.96 -24.01 17.66
C LYS A 568 -35.37 -24.59 17.54
N ILE A 569 -36.01 -24.94 18.66
CA ILE A 569 -37.38 -25.50 18.69
C ILE A 569 -38.40 -24.46 18.21
N GLU A 570 -38.33 -23.22 18.67
CA GLU A 570 -39.19 -22.13 18.19
C GLU A 570 -39.08 -21.95 16.67
N HIS A 571 -37.87 -21.98 16.13
CA HIS A 571 -37.62 -21.90 14.68
C HIS A 571 -38.14 -23.14 13.92
N LEU A 572 -37.85 -24.35 14.42
CA LEU A 572 -38.29 -25.62 13.84
C LEU A 572 -39.82 -25.64 13.72
N ILE A 573 -40.53 -25.35 14.82
CA ILE A 573 -41.99 -25.30 14.88
C ILE A 573 -42.53 -24.19 13.96
N SER A 574 -41.99 -22.98 14.02
CA SER A 574 -42.44 -21.84 13.19
C SER A 574 -42.28 -22.12 11.69
N SER A 575 -41.17 -22.74 11.27
CA SER A 575 -40.90 -23.08 9.87
C SER A 575 -41.91 -24.06 9.27
N ARG A 576 -42.57 -24.89 10.11
CA ARG A 576 -43.55 -25.90 9.69
C ARG A 576 -44.98 -25.36 9.62
N PHE A 577 -45.29 -24.24 10.27
CA PHE A 577 -46.67 -23.72 10.36
C PHE A 577 -47.14 -22.82 9.21
N ILE A 578 -46.28 -22.52 8.23
CA ILE A 578 -46.69 -21.84 7.00
C ILE A 578 -47.69 -22.72 6.24
N ARG A 579 -48.94 -22.24 6.08
CA ARG A 579 -50.05 -23.03 5.53
C ARG A 579 -49.75 -23.49 4.09
N PRO A 580 -50.17 -24.71 3.69
CA PRO A 580 -50.01 -25.19 2.30
C PRO A 580 -50.63 -24.27 1.23
N SER A 581 -51.55 -23.39 1.59
CA SER A 581 -52.20 -22.42 0.70
C SER A 581 -51.25 -21.41 0.05
N GLU A 582 -50.02 -21.23 0.57
CA GLU A 582 -49.04 -20.29 0.02
C GLU A 582 -48.07 -20.93 -0.99
N ARG A 583 -48.14 -22.26 -1.22
CA ARG A 583 -47.27 -22.95 -2.19
C ARG A 583 -47.54 -22.60 -3.65
N ASN A 584 -48.68 -21.98 -3.97
CA ASN A 584 -49.08 -21.63 -5.35
C ASN A 584 -48.53 -20.29 -5.87
N GLN A 585 -47.51 -19.69 -5.22
CA GLN A 585 -46.74 -18.57 -5.80
C GLN A 585 -45.38 -18.99 -6.41
N LYS A 586 -45.10 -20.30 -6.54
CA LYS A 586 -43.95 -20.80 -7.30
C LYS A 586 -44.14 -20.69 -8.82
N ASN A 587 -44.25 -19.45 -9.34
CA ASN A 587 -44.11 -19.15 -10.79
C ASN A 587 -43.85 -17.66 -11.10
N LEU A 588 -43.09 -16.96 -10.25
CA LEU A 588 -42.50 -15.64 -10.56
C LEU A 588 -41.00 -15.67 -10.26
N LEU A 589 -40.19 -16.02 -11.27
CA LEU A 589 -38.72 -16.11 -11.17
C LEU A 589 -38.03 -14.78 -11.53
N SER A 590 -38.50 -13.66 -10.96
CA SER A 590 -37.78 -12.37 -11.00
C SER A 590 -38.43 -11.36 -10.06
N ASP A 591 -37.99 -11.34 -8.79
CA ASP A 591 -37.80 -10.07 -8.07
C ASP A 591 -37.02 -10.28 -6.77
N SER A 592 -35.97 -9.48 -6.57
CA SER A 592 -35.32 -9.32 -5.28
C SER A 592 -36.18 -8.38 -4.42
N ASN A 593 -37.31 -8.90 -3.91
CA ASN A 593 -38.22 -8.17 -3.03
C ASN A 593 -37.59 -7.89 -1.66
N ILE A 594 -36.73 -6.86 -1.62
CA ILE A 594 -36.33 -6.17 -0.41
C ILE A 594 -37.62 -5.60 0.20
N ASP A 595 -37.92 -5.91 1.46
CA ASP A 595 -39.08 -5.32 2.14
C ASP A 595 -38.84 -3.82 2.29
N ARG A 596 -39.52 -3.00 1.48
CA ARG A 596 -39.42 -1.55 1.57
C ARG A 596 -40.21 -1.01 2.75
N ILE A 597 -39.58 -0.18 3.58
CA ILE A 597 -40.17 0.49 4.73
C ILE A 597 -40.27 1.99 4.44
N ASN A 598 -41.44 2.43 3.99
CA ASN A 598 -41.78 3.85 3.88
C ASN A 598 -42.08 4.43 5.28
N LEU A 599 -41.31 5.42 5.73
CA LEU A 599 -41.41 5.99 7.07
C LEU A 599 -41.56 7.52 7.01
N VAL A 600 -42.59 8.06 7.67
CA VAL A 600 -42.71 9.52 7.88
C VAL A 600 -41.91 9.90 9.12
N ILE A 601 -41.21 11.03 9.05
CA ILE A 601 -40.57 11.67 10.20
C ILE A 601 -41.18 13.07 10.33
N LEU A 602 -42.00 13.28 11.34
CA LEU A 602 -42.67 14.53 11.65
C LEU A 602 -41.91 15.27 12.75
N GLY A 603 -41.63 16.55 12.57
CA GLY A 603 -40.99 17.38 13.57
C GLY A 603 -41.02 18.86 13.19
N LYS A 604 -40.70 19.74 14.11
CA LYS A 604 -40.57 21.19 13.86
C LYS A 604 -39.08 21.57 13.84
N ASP A 605 -38.76 22.78 13.37
CA ASP A 605 -37.49 23.47 13.63
C ASP A 605 -36.21 22.63 13.31
N GLY A 606 -36.25 21.90 12.18
CA GLY A 606 -35.12 21.11 11.66
C GLY A 606 -35.03 19.65 12.11
N LEU A 607 -35.76 19.25 13.17
CA LEU A 607 -35.61 17.94 13.82
C LEU A 607 -35.84 16.74 12.87
N ALA A 608 -36.82 16.84 11.98
CA ALA A 608 -37.17 15.73 11.09
C ALA A 608 -36.10 15.47 10.03
N ARG A 609 -35.53 16.54 9.47
CA ARG A 609 -34.42 16.48 8.50
C ARG A 609 -33.10 16.04 9.15
N GLU A 610 -32.85 16.48 10.38
CA GLU A 610 -31.69 16.02 11.17
C GLU A 610 -31.74 14.49 11.34
N LEU A 611 -32.82 13.93 11.87
CA LEU A 611 -32.95 12.47 12.05
C LEU A 611 -32.98 11.71 10.72
N ALA A 612 -33.64 12.24 9.68
CA ALA A 612 -33.63 11.61 8.35
C ALA A 612 -32.21 11.47 7.78
N ASN A 613 -31.31 12.40 8.08
CA ASN A 613 -29.91 12.33 7.68
C ASN A 613 -29.09 11.41 8.61
N GLU A 614 -29.35 11.39 9.92
CA GLU A 614 -28.71 10.44 10.85
C GLU A 614 -29.03 8.98 10.48
N ILE A 615 -30.29 8.64 10.14
CA ILE A 615 -30.67 7.28 9.73
C ILE A 615 -30.01 6.90 8.38
N ARG A 616 -29.94 7.82 7.41
CA ARG A 616 -29.22 7.57 6.16
C ARG A 616 -27.72 7.32 6.37
N ALA A 617 -27.09 8.03 7.31
CA ALA A 617 -25.69 7.81 7.67
C ALA A 617 -25.44 6.49 8.44
N LEU A 618 -26.51 5.75 8.79
CA LEU A 618 -26.46 4.37 9.30
C LEU A 618 -26.84 3.32 8.24
N CYS A 619 -27.25 3.73 7.04
CA CYS A 619 -27.56 2.83 5.94
C CYS A 619 -26.30 2.51 5.12
N THR A 620 -26.30 1.35 4.47
CA THR A 620 -25.37 1.09 3.36
C THR A 620 -25.83 1.85 2.11
N ASN A 621 -24.93 2.03 1.13
CA ASN A 621 -25.25 2.68 -0.15
C ASN A 621 -26.55 2.10 -0.74
N ASP A 622 -27.41 2.99 -1.25
CA ASP A 622 -28.80 2.75 -1.69
C ASP A 622 -29.88 2.68 -0.59
N ASP A 623 -29.77 3.45 0.52
CA ASP A 623 -30.78 3.53 1.60
C ASP A 623 -31.16 2.14 2.22
N LYS A 624 -30.23 1.18 2.20
CA LYS A 624 -30.42 -0.21 2.69
C LYS A 624 -29.97 -0.36 4.14
N TYR A 625 -30.87 -0.85 4.99
CA TYR A 625 -30.66 -1.07 6.43
C TYR A 625 -30.91 -2.53 6.82
N VAL A 626 -30.19 -3.03 7.82
CA VAL A 626 -30.26 -4.44 8.26
C VAL A 626 -31.01 -4.54 9.57
N ILE A 627 -32.07 -5.36 9.61
CA ILE A 627 -32.86 -5.65 10.80
C ILE A 627 -32.93 -7.16 10.96
N GLU A 628 -32.44 -7.67 12.10
CA GLU A 628 -32.43 -9.12 12.43
C GLU A 628 -31.81 -9.99 11.32
N GLY A 629 -30.72 -9.50 10.70
CA GLY A 629 -29.99 -10.21 9.62
C GLY A 629 -30.64 -10.13 8.23
N LYS A 630 -31.81 -9.50 8.08
CA LYS A 630 -32.46 -9.26 6.78
C LYS A 630 -32.29 -7.79 6.35
N MET A 631 -32.07 -7.57 5.05
CA MET A 631 -31.99 -6.24 4.44
C MET A 631 -33.38 -5.68 4.11
N TYR A 632 -33.56 -4.39 4.37
CA TYR A 632 -34.77 -3.60 4.12
C TYR A 632 -34.40 -2.28 3.44
N GLU A 633 -35.27 -1.74 2.58
CA GLU A 633 -35.07 -0.45 1.89
C GLU A 633 -35.81 0.65 2.68
N LEU A 634 -35.10 1.62 3.25
CA LEU A 634 -35.71 2.67 4.10
C LEU A 634 -36.06 3.93 3.28
N SER A 635 -37.34 4.10 2.95
CA SER A 635 -37.80 5.30 2.26
C SER A 635 -38.28 6.35 3.26
N LEU A 636 -37.41 7.30 3.61
CA LEU A 636 -37.65 8.30 4.65
C LEU A 636 -38.26 9.60 4.09
N ARG A 637 -39.38 10.06 4.67
CA ARG A 637 -40.04 11.34 4.35
C ARG A 637 -40.08 12.29 5.57
N PRO A 638 -39.14 13.25 5.69
CA PRO A 638 -39.21 14.29 6.72
C PRO A 638 -40.28 15.35 6.38
N ILE A 639 -41.06 15.77 7.39
CA ILE A 639 -42.17 16.73 7.27
C ILE A 639 -42.09 17.78 8.39
N GLU A 640 -41.85 19.04 8.01
CA GLU A 640 -41.64 20.18 8.92
C GLU A 640 -42.55 21.39 8.63
N GLY A 641 -43.49 21.25 7.70
CA GLY A 641 -44.44 22.29 7.33
C GLY A 641 -45.88 21.79 7.34
N ASN A 642 -46.83 22.74 7.27
CA ASN A 642 -48.27 22.49 7.35
C ASN A 642 -48.72 21.33 6.43
N VAL A 643 -49.16 20.22 7.07
CA VAL A 643 -49.57 18.95 6.44
C VAL A 643 -50.74 19.05 5.48
N ARG A 644 -51.53 20.14 5.55
CA ARG A 644 -52.63 20.40 4.60
C ARG A 644 -52.14 20.80 3.20
N LEU A 645 -50.84 21.10 3.03
CA LEU A 645 -50.23 21.34 1.72
C LEU A 645 -49.80 20.00 1.09
N PRO A 646 -50.07 19.73 -0.21
CA PRO A 646 -49.74 18.44 -0.85
C PRO A 646 -48.28 18.00 -0.71
N VAL A 647 -47.33 18.94 -0.68
CA VAL A 647 -45.90 18.66 -0.46
C VAL A 647 -45.59 18.05 0.91
N ASN A 648 -46.38 18.42 1.94
CA ASN A 648 -46.21 18.01 3.34
C ASN A 648 -47.22 16.94 3.78
N SER A 649 -47.97 16.36 2.84
CA SER A 649 -48.91 15.27 3.14
C SER A 649 -48.16 13.98 3.53
N PHE A 650 -48.72 13.22 4.48
CA PHE A 650 -48.12 11.96 4.96
C PHE A 650 -48.11 10.87 3.88
N GLN A 651 -49.08 10.93 2.95
CA GLN A 651 -49.23 10.01 1.83
C GLN A 651 -49.28 10.81 0.52
N THR A 652 -48.44 10.43 -0.44
CA THR A 652 -48.51 10.93 -1.84
C THR A 652 -48.73 9.74 -2.79
N PRO A 653 -49.12 9.94 -4.07
CA PRO A 653 -49.36 8.83 -5.00
C PRO A 653 -48.18 7.86 -5.18
N THR A 654 -46.95 8.33 -4.88
CA THR A 654 -45.69 7.57 -4.92
C THR A 654 -45.17 7.13 -3.53
N PHE A 655 -45.90 7.39 -2.45
CA PHE A 655 -45.44 7.13 -1.08
C PHE A 655 -46.61 6.83 -0.13
N GLN A 656 -46.72 5.57 0.29
CA GLN A 656 -47.68 5.10 1.29
C GLN A 656 -46.94 4.77 2.60
N PRO A 657 -47.20 5.45 3.72
CA PRO A 657 -46.42 5.29 4.94
C PRO A 657 -46.79 4.01 5.71
N HIS A 658 -45.79 3.34 6.29
CA HIS A 658 -45.95 2.19 7.19
C HIS A 658 -45.88 2.58 8.68
N GLY A 659 -45.40 3.79 8.99
CA GLY A 659 -45.36 4.37 10.33
C GLY A 659 -44.96 5.85 10.31
N CYS A 660 -45.08 6.52 11.45
CA CYS A 660 -44.66 7.90 11.62
C CYS A 660 -43.90 8.12 12.94
N LEU A 661 -42.65 8.56 12.83
CA LEU A 661 -41.86 9.05 13.97
C LEU A 661 -42.23 10.51 14.21
N CYS A 662 -42.48 10.87 15.46
CA CYS A 662 -42.95 12.19 15.86
C CYS A 662 -41.94 12.77 16.84
N LEU A 663 -41.19 13.79 16.42
CA LEU A 663 -40.06 14.36 17.15
C LEU A 663 -40.45 15.68 17.79
N TYR A 664 -40.15 15.82 19.08
CA TYR A 664 -40.27 17.09 19.78
C TYR A 664 -39.08 17.33 20.71
N ASN A 665 -38.82 18.60 21.00
CA ASN A 665 -37.78 19.09 21.92
C ASN A 665 -38.28 20.22 22.82
N SER A 666 -39.50 20.72 22.58
CA SER A 666 -40.10 21.85 23.27
C SER A 666 -41.62 21.71 23.28
N LYS A 667 -42.29 22.54 24.08
CA LYS A 667 -43.76 22.57 24.10
C LYS A 667 -44.35 23.00 22.76
N GLU A 668 -43.65 23.81 21.97
CA GLU A 668 -44.10 24.24 20.64
C GLU A 668 -43.99 23.12 19.60
N SER A 669 -42.85 22.41 19.55
CA SER A 669 -42.68 21.30 18.60
C SER A 669 -43.62 20.14 18.93
N LEU A 670 -43.88 19.89 20.22
CA LEU A 670 -44.92 18.96 20.70
C LEU A 670 -46.34 19.40 20.28
N SER A 671 -46.67 20.69 20.40
CA SER A 671 -47.97 21.21 19.96
C SER A 671 -48.15 21.08 18.45
N TYR A 672 -47.11 21.39 17.66
CA TYR A 672 -47.10 21.21 16.21
C TYR A 672 -47.29 19.74 15.80
N VAL A 673 -46.67 18.80 16.52
CA VAL A 673 -46.84 17.35 16.29
C VAL A 673 -48.31 16.95 16.48
N VAL A 674 -48.93 17.33 17.60
CA VAL A 674 -50.36 17.02 17.86
C VAL A 674 -51.25 17.63 16.78
N GLU A 675 -51.08 18.93 16.50
CA GLU A 675 -51.89 19.65 15.52
C GLU A 675 -51.76 19.07 14.10
N SER A 676 -50.55 18.60 13.73
CA SER A 676 -50.29 17.95 12.44
C SER A 676 -50.90 16.56 12.34
N ILE A 677 -50.88 15.77 13.41
CA ILE A 677 -51.52 14.44 13.44
C ILE A 677 -53.04 14.59 13.38
N GLU A 678 -53.62 15.51 14.15
CA GLU A 678 -55.06 15.80 14.12
C GLU A 678 -55.50 16.28 12.73
N LYS A 679 -54.81 17.27 12.14
CA LYS A 679 -55.05 17.72 10.75
C LYS A 679 -54.86 16.63 9.70
N SER A 680 -53.92 15.70 9.89
CA SER A 680 -53.76 14.56 8.99
C SER A 680 -54.96 13.62 9.06
N ARG A 681 -55.46 13.32 10.27
CA ARG A 681 -56.65 12.47 10.47
C ARG A 681 -57.93 13.12 9.92
N GLU A 682 -58.10 14.43 10.08
CA GLU A 682 -59.18 15.20 9.44
C GLU A 682 -59.17 15.00 7.91
N SER A 683 -58.00 15.06 7.27
CA SER A 683 -57.87 15.04 5.81
C SER A 683 -58.28 13.71 5.16
N THR A 684 -58.26 12.60 5.91
CA THR A 684 -58.60 11.26 5.39
C THR A 684 -60.10 10.98 5.38
N ILE A 685 -60.90 11.68 6.20
CA ILE A 685 -62.33 11.38 6.45
C ILE A 685 -63.19 11.42 5.17
N GLY A 686 -62.73 12.11 4.11
CA GLY A 686 -63.40 12.19 2.82
C GLY A 686 -63.06 11.09 1.79
N ARG A 687 -62.24 10.08 2.11
CA ARG A 687 -61.81 9.02 1.16
C ARG A 687 -62.03 7.62 1.74
N ARG A 688 -62.34 6.63 0.88
CA ARG A 688 -62.72 5.26 1.29
C ARG A 688 -61.57 4.35 1.76
N ASP A 689 -60.34 4.86 1.83
CA ASP A 689 -59.15 4.11 2.26
C ASP A 689 -58.86 4.33 3.75
N ASN A 690 -59.29 3.39 4.61
CA ASN A 690 -59.12 3.46 6.06
C ASN A 690 -57.66 3.35 6.56
N HIS A 691 -56.67 3.17 5.67
CA HIS A 691 -55.30 2.79 6.04
C HIS A 691 -54.58 3.76 6.98
N LEU A 692 -54.83 5.09 6.89
CA LEU A 692 -54.19 6.06 7.78
C LEU A 692 -54.81 6.15 9.19
N VAL A 693 -55.96 5.51 9.43
CA VAL A 693 -56.60 5.51 10.77
C VAL A 693 -55.82 4.64 11.77
N HIS A 694 -55.10 3.63 11.26
CA HIS A 694 -54.26 2.69 12.01
C HIS A 694 -52.76 2.83 11.69
N LEU A 695 -52.29 4.01 11.25
CA LEU A 695 -50.87 4.25 11.05
C LEU A 695 -50.12 4.17 12.41
N PRO A 696 -49.13 3.28 12.59
CA PRO A 696 -48.35 3.21 13.83
C PRO A 696 -47.59 4.52 14.07
N LEU A 697 -47.71 5.05 15.29
CA LEU A 697 -47.09 6.30 15.72
C LEU A 697 -46.08 6.03 16.85
N THR A 698 -44.95 6.75 16.82
CA THR A 698 -43.96 6.76 17.91
C THR A 698 -43.58 8.20 18.23
N LEU A 699 -43.73 8.62 19.48
CA LEU A 699 -43.38 9.96 19.98
C LEU A 699 -42.02 9.90 20.69
N ILE A 700 -41.08 10.73 20.27
CA ILE A 700 -39.69 10.73 20.72
C ILE A 700 -39.30 12.14 21.20
N LEU A 701 -38.78 12.22 22.42
CA LEU A 701 -38.17 13.44 22.96
C LEU A 701 -36.70 13.53 22.54
N VAL A 702 -36.36 14.53 21.74
CA VAL A 702 -35.00 14.79 21.25
C VAL A 702 -34.36 15.89 22.09
N ASN A 703 -33.37 15.51 22.92
CA ASN A 703 -32.62 16.45 23.75
C ASN A 703 -31.38 16.96 22.98
N LYS A 704 -31.31 18.27 22.67
CA LYS A 704 -30.13 18.88 22.05
C LYS A 704 -29.14 19.31 23.14
N ARG A 705 -27.88 18.90 23.03
CA ARG A 705 -26.82 19.28 24.00
C ARG A 705 -26.70 20.81 24.10
N GLY A 706 -26.97 21.36 25.28
CA GLY A 706 -26.61 22.75 25.62
C GLY A 706 -27.62 23.53 26.46
N ASP A 707 -28.90 23.14 26.51
CA ASP A 707 -29.96 24.03 27.00
C ASP A 707 -30.94 23.41 28.03
N THR A 708 -31.37 24.29 28.95
CA THR A 708 -32.41 24.13 29.99
C THR A 708 -32.13 23.20 31.20
N SER A 709 -32.75 23.57 32.33
CA SER A 709 -32.61 22.92 33.64
C SER A 709 -33.46 21.65 33.77
N GLY A 710 -33.10 20.77 34.70
CA GLY A 710 -33.73 19.45 34.88
C GLY A 710 -35.26 19.49 35.08
N GLU A 711 -35.78 20.54 35.71
CA GLU A 711 -37.24 20.76 35.88
C GLU A 711 -37.96 20.91 34.53
N THR A 712 -37.32 21.55 33.54
CA THR A 712 -37.92 21.78 32.22
C THR A 712 -38.02 20.46 31.44
N LEU A 713 -36.98 19.62 31.52
CA LEU A 713 -36.95 18.30 30.89
C LEU A 713 -38.01 17.36 31.48
N HIS A 714 -38.12 17.28 32.80
CA HIS A 714 -39.13 16.43 33.47
C HIS A 714 -40.57 16.86 33.09
N SER A 715 -40.81 18.18 32.94
CA SER A 715 -42.11 18.69 32.48
C SER A 715 -42.41 18.29 31.03
N LEU A 716 -41.40 18.25 30.15
CA LEU A 716 -41.53 17.82 28.75
C LEU A 716 -41.71 16.30 28.59
N ILE A 717 -41.09 15.49 29.45
CA ILE A 717 -41.32 14.04 29.53
C ILE A 717 -42.77 13.77 29.94
N GLN A 718 -43.25 14.40 31.01
CA GLN A 718 -44.62 14.21 31.51
C GLN A 718 -45.68 14.65 30.48
N GLN A 719 -45.48 15.79 29.81
CA GLN A 719 -46.36 16.24 28.71
C GLN A 719 -46.32 15.28 27.51
N GLY A 720 -45.15 14.73 27.18
CA GLY A 720 -44.98 13.71 26.14
C GLY A 720 -45.74 12.43 26.44
N GLN A 721 -45.60 11.87 27.65
CA GLN A 721 -46.31 10.66 28.09
C GLN A 721 -47.84 10.85 28.07
N GLN A 722 -48.35 12.00 28.54
CA GLN A 722 -49.78 12.35 28.47
C GLN A 722 -50.28 12.44 27.02
N ILE A 723 -49.53 13.09 26.13
CA ILE A 723 -49.89 13.21 24.71
C ILE A 723 -49.77 11.86 23.99
N ALA A 724 -48.82 11.01 24.35
CA ALA A 724 -48.70 9.66 23.82
C ALA A 724 -49.90 8.79 24.19
N SER A 725 -50.39 8.90 25.43
CA SER A 725 -51.65 8.27 25.86
C SER A 725 -52.86 8.82 25.09
N LYS A 726 -52.95 10.15 24.89
CA LYS A 726 -54.02 10.77 24.08
C LYS A 726 -54.01 10.30 22.62
N LEU A 727 -52.83 10.15 22.02
CA LEU A 727 -52.65 9.74 20.63
C LEU A 727 -52.64 8.22 20.41
N GLN A 728 -52.63 7.43 21.49
CA GLN A 728 -52.45 5.97 21.48
C GLN A 728 -51.15 5.55 20.75
N CYS A 729 -50.05 6.25 21.02
CA CYS A 729 -48.75 6.03 20.39
C CYS A 729 -47.68 5.57 21.40
N VAL A 730 -46.63 4.93 20.90
CA VAL A 730 -45.49 4.52 21.74
C VAL A 730 -44.68 5.76 22.12
N PHE A 731 -44.49 6.01 23.42
CA PHE A 731 -43.55 7.02 23.91
C PHE A 731 -42.16 6.40 24.05
N LEU A 732 -41.12 7.11 23.61
CA LEU A 732 -39.72 6.76 23.88
C LEU A 732 -39.04 7.85 24.69
N ASP A 733 -38.50 7.41 25.83
CA ASP A 733 -37.73 8.21 26.76
C ASP A 733 -36.37 8.61 26.15
N PRO A 734 -35.85 9.83 26.41
CA PRO A 734 -34.57 10.25 25.87
C PRO A 734 -33.44 9.37 26.44
N ALA A 735 -32.52 8.93 25.59
CA ALA A 735 -31.44 8.04 26.03
C ALA A 735 -30.60 8.68 27.14
N SER A 736 -30.36 7.93 28.22
CA SER A 736 -29.38 8.28 29.25
C SER A 736 -28.05 8.63 28.60
N ALA A 737 -27.43 9.76 29.01
CA ALA A 737 -26.31 10.38 28.31
C ALA A 737 -24.99 9.57 28.42
N GLY A 738 -24.91 8.46 27.70
CA GLY A 738 -23.77 7.54 27.68
C GLY A 738 -22.91 7.70 26.43
N ILE A 739 -21.67 8.16 26.63
CA ILE A 739 -20.46 7.93 25.81
C ILE A 739 -20.72 7.73 24.30
N GLY A 740 -20.98 8.83 23.58
CA GLY A 740 -21.13 8.83 22.13
C GLY A 740 -20.75 10.18 21.51
N TYR A 741 -20.06 10.16 20.37
CA TYR A 741 -19.68 11.36 19.62
C TYR A 741 -20.89 11.98 18.90
N GLY A 742 -21.34 13.15 19.37
CA GLY A 742 -22.13 14.12 18.60
C GLY A 742 -23.58 13.77 18.19
N ARG A 743 -24.03 12.52 18.29
CA ARG A 743 -25.38 12.08 17.87
C ARG A 743 -26.43 12.24 18.97
N ASN A 744 -27.68 12.53 18.58
CA ASN A 744 -28.77 12.80 19.54
C ASN A 744 -29.66 11.58 19.83
N ILE A 745 -29.64 10.54 18.98
CA ILE A 745 -30.43 9.30 19.14
C ILE A 745 -29.50 8.08 19.01
N ASN A 746 -29.80 7.01 19.76
CA ASN A 746 -29.01 5.78 19.76
C ASN A 746 -29.48 4.80 18.65
N GLU A 747 -28.54 4.19 17.92
CA GLU A 747 -28.80 3.17 16.91
C GLU A 747 -29.68 2.01 17.44
N LYS A 748 -29.47 1.60 18.70
CA LYS A 748 -30.30 0.57 19.35
C LYS A 748 -31.79 0.98 19.46
N GLN A 749 -32.07 2.27 19.69
CA GLN A 749 -33.44 2.79 19.73
C GLN A 749 -34.06 2.82 18.32
N ILE A 750 -33.29 3.19 17.30
CA ILE A 750 -33.73 3.17 15.88
C ILE A 750 -34.09 1.73 15.47
N SER A 751 -33.24 0.75 15.80
CA SER A 751 -33.51 -0.68 15.58
C SER A 751 -34.76 -1.16 16.31
N GLN A 752 -34.95 -0.78 17.58
CA GLN A 752 -36.13 -1.14 18.38
C GLN A 752 -37.43 -0.57 17.79
N VAL A 753 -37.40 0.67 17.30
CA VAL A 753 -38.54 1.32 16.61
C VAL A 753 -38.88 0.59 15.31
N LEU A 754 -37.89 0.35 14.45
CA LEU A 754 -38.11 -0.31 13.17
C LEU A 754 -38.62 -1.76 13.35
N LYS A 755 -38.16 -2.46 14.39
CA LYS A 755 -38.71 -3.77 14.79
C LYS A 755 -40.18 -3.67 15.19
N GLY A 756 -40.57 -2.73 16.06
CA GLY A 756 -41.98 -2.53 16.44
C GLY A 756 -42.89 -2.18 15.27
N LEU A 757 -42.38 -1.48 14.25
CA LEU A 757 -43.10 -1.22 13.01
C LEU A 757 -43.27 -2.48 12.14
N LEU A 758 -42.29 -3.37 12.10
CA LEU A 758 -42.41 -4.68 11.43
C LEU A 758 -43.37 -5.62 12.16
N ASP A 759 -43.35 -5.64 13.50
CA ASP A 759 -44.25 -6.49 14.29
C ASP A 759 -45.70 -5.97 14.27
N SER A 760 -45.93 -4.66 14.19
CA SER A 760 -47.27 -4.12 13.93
C SER A 760 -47.77 -4.39 12.49
N LYS A 761 -46.88 -4.37 11.48
CA LYS A 761 -47.18 -4.85 10.09
C LYS A 761 -47.60 -6.33 10.08
N ARG A 762 -47.00 -7.18 10.93
CA ARG A 762 -47.39 -8.59 11.11
C ARG A 762 -48.78 -8.72 11.77
N ASN A 763 -49.03 -8.00 12.87
CA ASN A 763 -50.26 -8.12 13.65
C ASN A 763 -51.53 -7.62 12.94
N LEU A 764 -51.42 -6.66 12.02
CA LEU A 764 -52.57 -6.19 11.23
C LEU A 764 -53.26 -7.29 10.39
N ASN A 765 -52.56 -8.38 10.09
CA ASN A 765 -53.13 -9.55 9.39
C ASN A 765 -53.81 -10.57 10.34
N LEU A 766 -53.79 -10.34 11.66
CA LEU A 766 -54.20 -11.32 12.68
C LEU A 766 -55.37 -10.86 13.58
N VAL A 767 -55.88 -9.63 13.44
CA VAL A 767 -57.02 -9.13 14.21
C VAL A 767 -58.36 -9.63 13.66
N SER A 768 -58.60 -10.95 13.75
CA SER A 768 -59.89 -11.57 13.40
C SER A 768 -60.24 -12.82 14.23
N SER A 769 -59.74 -12.94 15.46
CA SER A 769 -60.15 -14.00 16.39
C SER A 769 -59.89 -13.61 17.85
N THR A 770 -60.90 -13.11 18.55
CA THR A 770 -60.93 -13.08 20.03
C THR A 770 -61.30 -14.47 20.54
N SER A 771 -60.41 -15.12 21.28
CA SER A 771 -60.65 -16.46 21.84
C SER A 771 -61.73 -16.44 22.94
N SER A 772 -62.68 -17.36 22.85
CA SER A 772 -63.72 -17.56 23.87
C SER A 772 -63.24 -18.51 24.97
N ILE A 773 -63.63 -18.24 26.22
CA ILE A 773 -63.24 -18.99 27.42
C ILE A 773 -63.98 -20.35 27.46
N LYS A 774 -63.61 -21.29 26.58
CA LYS A 774 -64.17 -22.67 26.50
C LYS A 774 -63.18 -23.78 26.15
N ASP A 775 -62.03 -23.49 25.55
CA ASP A 775 -61.15 -24.53 24.99
C ASP A 775 -60.19 -25.18 26.01
N LEU A 776 -60.32 -24.87 27.31
CA LEU A 776 -59.50 -25.47 28.38
C LEU A 776 -59.85 -26.92 28.73
N ALA A 777 -60.91 -27.49 28.15
CA ALA A 777 -61.41 -28.83 28.47
C ALA A 777 -60.92 -29.95 27.52
N ASP A 778 -59.97 -29.66 26.64
CA ASP A 778 -59.78 -30.42 25.39
C ASP A 778 -58.45 -31.21 25.27
N VAL A 779 -57.74 -31.42 26.38
CA VAL A 779 -56.44 -32.14 26.47
C VAL A 779 -56.53 -33.24 27.54
N ASP A 780 -56.12 -34.48 27.20
CA ASP A 780 -56.20 -35.64 28.11
C ASP A 780 -54.95 -35.84 28.96
N LEU A 781 -53.76 -35.47 28.44
CA LEU A 781 -52.45 -35.59 29.10
C LEU A 781 -51.54 -34.42 28.72
N ARG A 782 -50.63 -34.06 29.63
CA ARG A 782 -49.55 -33.07 29.42
C ARG A 782 -48.21 -33.69 29.71
N ILE A 783 -47.31 -33.70 28.72
CA ILE A 783 -46.01 -34.37 28.80
C ILE A 783 -44.94 -33.40 28.31
N VAL A 784 -43.79 -33.36 29.01
CA VAL A 784 -42.68 -32.48 28.66
C VAL A 784 -41.51 -33.31 28.14
N MET A 785 -40.88 -32.87 27.06
CA MET A 785 -39.62 -33.42 26.56
C MET A 785 -38.49 -32.41 26.81
N CYS A 786 -37.49 -32.80 27.62
CA CYS A 786 -36.36 -31.96 27.99
C CYS A 786 -35.10 -32.34 27.20
N LEU A 787 -34.47 -31.35 26.56
CA LEU A 787 -33.23 -31.48 25.79
C LEU A 787 -32.11 -30.60 26.39
N MET A 788 -30.84 -31.00 26.22
CA MET A 788 -29.70 -30.21 26.71
C MET A 788 -29.16 -29.22 25.67
N CYS A 789 -28.92 -27.98 26.13
CA CYS A 789 -28.29 -26.93 25.33
C CYS A 789 -26.78 -27.20 25.18
N GLY A 790 -26.29 -27.19 23.94
CA GLY A 790 -24.88 -27.45 23.61
C GLY A 790 -24.53 -28.92 23.34
N ASP A 791 -25.50 -29.84 23.36
CA ASP A 791 -25.25 -31.23 22.98
C ASP A 791 -24.93 -31.37 21.48
N PRO A 792 -24.11 -32.36 21.07
CA PRO A 792 -23.62 -32.50 19.70
C PRO A 792 -24.71 -32.94 18.70
N PHE A 793 -25.84 -33.43 19.18
CA PHE A 793 -26.96 -33.90 18.36
C PHE A 793 -27.86 -32.73 17.94
N ASN A 794 -28.34 -32.74 16.69
CA ASN A 794 -29.30 -31.72 16.27
C ASN A 794 -30.73 -32.06 16.76
N ALA A 795 -31.46 -31.04 17.19
CA ALA A 795 -32.83 -31.19 17.69
C ALA A 795 -33.80 -31.68 16.59
N ASP A 796 -33.52 -31.38 15.32
CA ASP A 796 -34.29 -31.92 14.19
C ASP A 796 -34.29 -33.45 14.18
N ASP A 797 -33.14 -34.12 14.36
CA ASP A 797 -33.04 -35.57 14.17
C ASP A 797 -33.83 -36.36 15.22
N ILE A 798 -33.96 -35.79 16.43
CA ILE A 798 -34.72 -36.36 17.55
C ILE A 798 -36.21 -36.04 17.42
N LEU A 799 -36.57 -34.79 17.07
CA LEU A 799 -37.95 -34.30 17.10
C LEU A 799 -38.71 -34.54 15.79
N LEU A 800 -38.03 -34.56 14.65
CA LEU A 800 -38.66 -34.70 13.33
C LEU A 800 -39.39 -36.05 13.14
N PRO A 801 -38.86 -37.22 13.58
CA PRO A 801 -39.60 -38.49 13.51
C PRO A 801 -40.91 -38.47 14.33
N ILE A 802 -40.91 -37.76 15.48
CA ILE A 802 -42.07 -37.60 16.36
C ILE A 802 -43.12 -36.70 15.68
N LEU A 803 -42.68 -35.56 15.13
CA LEU A 803 -43.52 -34.54 14.49
C LEU A 803 -44.05 -34.94 13.09
N GLN A 804 -43.56 -36.03 12.49
CA GLN A 804 -44.07 -36.56 11.21
C GLN A 804 -45.29 -37.49 11.35
N SER A 805 -45.71 -37.83 12.57
CA SER A 805 -46.86 -38.71 12.80
C SER A 805 -48.22 -38.07 12.41
N GLN A 806 -49.14 -38.87 11.85
CA GLN A 806 -50.31 -38.35 11.12
C GLN A 806 -51.50 -37.89 12.00
N THR A 807 -51.30 -36.98 12.96
CA THR A 807 -52.38 -36.10 13.47
C THR A 807 -51.78 -34.93 14.27
N TYR A 808 -51.73 -33.74 13.67
CA TYR A 808 -51.01 -32.57 14.21
C TYR A 808 -51.87 -31.30 14.14
N ARG A 809 -51.92 -30.55 15.25
CA ARG A 809 -52.43 -29.18 15.33
C ARG A 809 -51.57 -28.36 16.31
N PRO A 810 -51.43 -27.03 16.11
CA PRO A 810 -50.86 -26.17 17.14
C PRO A 810 -51.75 -26.17 18.39
N SER A 811 -51.15 -26.17 19.57
CA SER A 811 -51.86 -25.72 20.77
C SER A 811 -52.19 -24.24 20.60
N GLN A 812 -53.44 -23.84 20.81
CA GLN A 812 -53.81 -22.42 20.78
C GLN A 812 -53.46 -21.70 22.09
N CYS A 813 -52.84 -22.40 23.06
CA CYS A 813 -52.59 -21.92 24.42
C CYS A 813 -51.21 -21.26 24.62
N GLY A 814 -50.80 -20.40 23.68
CA GLY A 814 -49.87 -19.30 23.93
C GLY A 814 -48.38 -19.60 24.14
N SER A 815 -47.90 -20.84 24.03
CA SER A 815 -46.45 -21.14 24.02
C SER A 815 -45.97 -21.56 22.64
N SER A 816 -44.81 -21.01 22.23
CA SER A 816 -44.13 -21.28 20.95
C SER A 816 -43.56 -22.70 20.81
N SER A 817 -43.64 -23.50 21.87
CA SER A 817 -42.95 -24.78 22.06
C SER A 817 -43.88 -25.99 22.31
N SER A 818 -45.21 -25.83 22.22
CA SER A 818 -46.18 -26.90 22.52
C SER A 818 -46.89 -27.45 21.27
N VAL A 819 -47.14 -28.76 21.27
CA VAL A 819 -47.71 -29.54 20.15
C VAL A 819 -48.83 -30.43 20.67
N LEU A 820 -49.96 -30.52 19.95
CA LEU A 820 -51.04 -31.46 20.28
C LEU A 820 -50.99 -32.70 19.37
N LEU A 821 -50.92 -33.88 19.98
CA LEU A 821 -50.91 -35.19 19.33
C LEU A 821 -52.15 -36.01 19.70
N GLU A 822 -52.65 -36.85 18.78
CA GLU A 822 -53.74 -37.81 19.05
C GLU A 822 -53.16 -39.24 19.09
N LEU A 823 -52.92 -39.78 20.29
CA LEU A 823 -52.25 -41.07 20.50
C LEU A 823 -53.26 -42.15 20.92
N SER A 824 -53.13 -43.35 20.34
CA SER A 824 -53.87 -44.54 20.79
C SER A 824 -53.12 -45.19 21.95
N ILE A 825 -53.59 -44.98 23.18
CA ILE A 825 -52.94 -45.50 24.40
C ILE A 825 -53.88 -46.57 24.99
N GLY A 826 -53.57 -47.83 24.73
CA GLY A 826 -54.49 -48.94 25.00
C GLY A 826 -55.75 -48.88 24.10
N PRO A 827 -56.95 -49.20 24.60
CA PRO A 827 -58.17 -49.23 23.80
C PRO A 827 -58.77 -47.84 23.49
N HIS A 828 -58.16 -46.76 23.97
CA HIS A 828 -58.68 -45.39 23.79
C HIS A 828 -57.68 -44.52 23.03
N LYS A 829 -58.21 -43.68 22.14
CA LYS A 829 -57.48 -42.49 21.68
C LYS A 829 -57.52 -41.41 22.76
N ARG A 830 -56.39 -40.74 22.98
CA ARG A 830 -56.21 -39.64 23.93
C ARG A 830 -55.41 -38.52 23.28
N ARG A 831 -55.70 -37.28 23.65
CA ARG A 831 -55.01 -36.08 23.16
C ARG A 831 -53.92 -35.66 24.14
N VAL A 832 -52.69 -35.66 23.66
CA VAL A 832 -51.49 -35.38 24.45
C VAL A 832 -50.91 -34.05 24.03
N GLU A 833 -50.86 -33.10 24.97
CA GLU A 833 -50.10 -31.85 24.82
C GLU A 833 -48.64 -32.15 25.17
N LEU A 834 -47.78 -32.05 24.16
CA LEU A 834 -46.36 -32.34 24.20
C LEU A 834 -45.59 -31.01 24.17
N SER A 835 -44.91 -30.66 25.26
CA SER A 835 -44.09 -29.44 25.35
C SER A 835 -42.63 -29.78 25.13
N LEU A 836 -42.01 -29.18 24.11
CA LEU A 836 -40.63 -29.45 23.70
C LEU A 836 -39.73 -28.32 24.22
N LEU A 837 -38.85 -28.59 25.20
CA LEU A 837 -38.12 -27.57 25.95
C LEU A 837 -36.66 -27.94 26.14
N SER A 838 -35.82 -26.95 26.41
CA SER A 838 -34.54 -27.18 27.09
C SER A 838 -34.77 -27.59 28.56
N TYR A 839 -33.74 -28.19 29.18
CA TYR A 839 -33.72 -28.34 30.65
C TYR A 839 -33.92 -27.01 31.37
N HIS A 840 -33.23 -25.94 30.98
CA HIS A 840 -33.30 -24.67 31.70
C HIS A 840 -34.69 -24.03 31.64
N SER A 841 -35.38 -24.10 30.50
CA SER A 841 -36.76 -23.59 30.38
C SER A 841 -37.78 -24.46 31.13
N SER A 842 -37.53 -25.75 31.33
CA SER A 842 -38.46 -26.65 32.04
C SER A 842 -38.45 -26.52 33.57
N PHE A 843 -37.47 -25.85 34.18
CA PHE A 843 -37.57 -25.40 35.58
C PHE A 843 -38.75 -24.42 35.78
N SER A 844 -38.93 -23.46 34.85
CA SER A 844 -39.99 -22.44 34.95
C SER A 844 -41.42 -23.00 34.88
N ILE A 845 -41.62 -24.13 34.19
CA ILE A 845 -42.94 -24.74 33.99
C ILE A 845 -43.36 -25.59 35.20
N ARG A 846 -42.41 -26.20 35.92
CA ARG A 846 -42.70 -27.09 37.06
C ARG A 846 -43.50 -26.43 38.19
N LYS A 847 -43.21 -25.16 38.48
CA LYS A 847 -43.89 -24.38 39.54
C LYS A 847 -45.10 -23.58 39.01
N SER A 848 -45.54 -23.82 37.76
CA SER A 848 -46.58 -23.00 37.11
C SER A 848 -47.61 -23.75 36.24
N ARG A 849 -47.39 -25.04 35.92
CA ARG A 849 -48.34 -25.87 35.17
C ARG A 849 -48.29 -27.35 35.56
N LEU A 850 -49.48 -27.97 35.65
CA LEU A 850 -49.66 -29.42 35.73
C LEU A 850 -48.95 -30.15 34.57
N VAL A 851 -48.06 -31.08 34.93
CA VAL A 851 -47.38 -32.02 34.03
C VAL A 851 -47.63 -33.45 34.53
N HIS A 852 -47.96 -34.37 33.62
CA HIS A 852 -48.27 -35.76 33.93
C HIS A 852 -47.10 -36.73 33.68
N GLY A 853 -46.00 -36.27 33.09
CA GLY A 853 -44.80 -37.08 32.84
C GLY A 853 -43.70 -36.33 32.09
N TYR A 854 -42.45 -36.77 32.29
CA TYR A 854 -41.26 -36.21 31.65
C TYR A 854 -40.54 -37.24 30.77
N ILE A 855 -40.04 -36.81 29.61
CA ILE A 855 -39.07 -37.54 28.79
C ILE A 855 -37.80 -36.71 28.73
N VAL A 856 -36.72 -37.19 29.34
CA VAL A 856 -35.47 -36.42 29.54
C VAL A 856 -34.34 -37.02 28.69
N PHE A 857 -33.74 -36.20 27.82
CA PHE A 857 -32.72 -36.63 26.86
C PHE A 857 -31.34 -36.15 27.31
N TYR A 858 -30.33 -37.02 27.23
CA TYR A 858 -28.93 -36.64 27.45
C TYR A 858 -28.01 -37.28 26.41
N SER A 859 -26.87 -36.63 26.15
CA SER A 859 -25.79 -37.15 25.32
C SER A 859 -24.85 -38.03 26.13
N ALA A 860 -24.71 -39.31 25.75
CA ALA A 860 -23.71 -40.19 26.37
C ALA A 860 -22.26 -39.69 26.14
N LYS A 861 -22.02 -38.87 25.11
CA LYS A 861 -20.69 -38.30 24.81
C LYS A 861 -20.33 -37.07 25.64
N ARG A 862 -21.22 -36.56 26.52
CA ARG A 862 -21.03 -35.26 27.20
C ARG A 862 -21.46 -35.27 28.66
N LYS A 863 -20.49 -35.20 29.59
CA LYS A 863 -20.71 -35.20 31.05
C LYS A 863 -21.71 -34.16 31.54
N ALA A 864 -21.60 -32.93 31.03
CA ALA A 864 -22.51 -31.84 31.37
C ALA A 864 -23.99 -32.14 31.06
N SER A 865 -24.27 -33.03 30.10
CA SER A 865 -25.64 -33.40 29.72
C SER A 865 -26.29 -34.30 30.78
N LEU A 866 -25.54 -35.26 31.33
CA LEU A 866 -26.03 -36.13 32.41
C LEU A 866 -26.03 -35.42 33.79
N ALA A 867 -25.06 -34.53 34.04
CA ALA A 867 -25.03 -33.69 35.24
C ALA A 867 -26.24 -32.74 35.31
N MET A 868 -26.56 -32.06 34.20
CA MET A 868 -27.76 -31.23 34.11
C MET A 868 -29.05 -32.03 34.18
N LEU A 869 -29.06 -33.30 33.72
CA LEU A 869 -30.18 -34.22 33.92
C LEU A 869 -30.37 -34.53 35.41
N ARG A 870 -29.29 -34.85 36.16
CA ARG A 870 -29.36 -35.05 37.62
C ARG A 870 -29.91 -33.82 38.35
N ALA A 871 -29.31 -32.65 38.12
CA ALA A 871 -29.75 -31.40 38.73
C ALA A 871 -31.22 -31.05 38.36
N PHE A 872 -31.67 -31.41 37.15
CA PHE A 872 -33.08 -31.33 36.79
C PHE A 872 -33.95 -32.26 37.64
N LEU A 873 -33.56 -33.53 37.85
CA LEU A 873 -34.36 -34.51 38.58
C LEU A 873 -34.56 -34.19 40.07
N CYS A 874 -33.63 -33.47 40.71
CA CYS A 874 -33.73 -33.11 42.14
C CYS A 874 -35.02 -32.35 42.53
N GLU A 875 -35.64 -31.62 41.59
CA GLU A 875 -36.91 -30.90 41.76
C GLU A 875 -38.12 -31.58 41.07
N VAL A 876 -38.05 -32.87 40.70
CA VAL A 876 -39.21 -33.60 40.16
C VAL A 876 -39.83 -34.46 41.24
N GLN A 877 -41.15 -34.32 41.46
CA GLN A 877 -41.88 -35.14 42.42
C GLN A 877 -41.84 -36.63 42.03
N ASP A 878 -41.51 -37.51 42.99
CA ASP A 878 -41.37 -38.97 42.81
C ASP A 878 -42.63 -39.68 42.25
N ILE A 879 -43.79 -39.01 42.27
CA ILE A 879 -45.05 -39.54 41.74
C ILE A 879 -45.20 -39.38 40.21
N ILE A 880 -44.40 -38.51 39.58
CA ILE A 880 -44.49 -38.17 38.16
C ILE A 880 -43.60 -39.14 37.34
N PRO A 881 -44.16 -39.92 36.39
CA PRO A 881 -43.37 -40.80 35.55
C PRO A 881 -42.27 -40.08 34.75
N ILE A 882 -41.08 -40.69 34.74
CA ILE A 882 -39.91 -40.19 34.03
C ILE A 882 -39.38 -41.28 33.08
N GLN A 883 -39.15 -40.89 31.84
CA GLN A 883 -38.43 -41.67 30.83
C GLN A 883 -37.08 -40.99 30.57
N VAL A 884 -36.01 -41.61 31.04
CA VAL A 884 -34.62 -41.25 30.70
C VAL A 884 -34.30 -41.80 29.32
N VAL A 885 -33.65 -40.98 28.50
CA VAL A 885 -33.27 -41.31 27.12
C VAL A 885 -31.81 -40.93 26.84
N ALA A 886 -30.98 -41.93 26.56
CA ALA A 886 -29.57 -41.75 26.22
C ALA A 886 -29.37 -41.68 24.70
N LEU A 887 -28.70 -40.65 24.21
CA LEU A 887 -28.39 -40.44 22.79
C LEU A 887 -26.98 -40.94 22.47
N THR A 888 -26.84 -41.75 21.41
CA THR A 888 -25.56 -42.37 20.99
C THR A 888 -25.33 -42.31 19.48
N ASP A 889 -24.07 -42.37 19.04
CA ASP A 889 -23.69 -42.42 17.62
C ASP A 889 -23.60 -43.87 17.09
N GLY A 890 -24.73 -44.58 17.14
CA GLY A 890 -24.79 -45.97 16.67
C GLY A 890 -24.12 -46.96 17.61
N SER A 891 -23.88 -48.18 17.12
CA SER A 891 -23.47 -49.34 17.94
C SER A 891 -21.97 -49.63 17.97
N ILE A 892 -21.14 -48.83 17.29
CA ILE A 892 -19.68 -49.07 17.16
C ILE A 892 -18.93 -48.20 18.17
N ASP A 893 -19.16 -46.88 18.17
CA ASP A 893 -18.58 -45.92 19.13
C ASP A 893 -18.77 -46.29 20.62
N ILE A 894 -19.82 -47.04 20.96
CA ILE A 894 -20.11 -47.47 22.34
C ILE A 894 -19.04 -48.43 22.88
N LEU A 895 -18.28 -49.12 22.01
CA LEU A 895 -17.23 -50.05 22.41
C LEU A 895 -15.86 -49.38 22.57
N ASP A 896 -15.55 -48.36 21.76
CA ASP A 896 -14.25 -47.67 21.77
C ASP A 896 -14.21 -46.43 22.68
N ASN A 897 -15.37 -45.90 23.12
CA ASN A 897 -15.45 -44.70 23.96
C ASN A 897 -15.85 -45.02 25.42
N ASP A 898 -14.85 -45.13 26.29
CA ASP A 898 -15.03 -45.38 27.73
C ASP A 898 -15.92 -44.34 28.43
N LEU A 899 -15.90 -43.06 28.02
CA LEU A 899 -16.78 -42.05 28.59
C LEU A 899 -18.25 -42.33 28.24
N SER A 900 -18.53 -42.70 26.98
CA SER A 900 -19.90 -43.05 26.58
C SER A 900 -20.42 -44.28 27.34
N ARG A 901 -19.52 -45.22 27.66
CA ARG A 901 -19.81 -46.39 28.48
C ARG A 901 -20.07 -46.02 29.95
N GLU A 902 -19.28 -45.13 30.56
CA GLU A 902 -19.53 -44.59 31.91
C GLU A 902 -20.90 -43.90 31.97
N GLN A 903 -21.18 -42.97 31.05
CA GLN A 903 -22.41 -42.19 31.03
C GLN A 903 -23.67 -43.03 30.77
N LEU A 904 -23.59 -44.07 29.93
CA LEU A 904 -24.70 -45.01 29.72
C LEU A 904 -25.03 -45.80 30.99
N THR A 905 -24.02 -46.32 31.70
CA THR A 905 -24.22 -47.02 32.97
C THR A 905 -24.77 -46.07 34.05
N GLU A 906 -24.17 -44.89 34.19
CA GLU A 906 -24.57 -43.87 35.16
C GLU A 906 -26.02 -43.39 34.92
N GLY A 907 -26.46 -43.29 33.65
CA GLY A 907 -27.84 -42.97 33.29
C GLY A 907 -28.85 -44.10 33.48
N GLU A 908 -28.45 -45.36 33.38
CA GLU A 908 -29.31 -46.51 33.70
C GLU A 908 -29.49 -46.64 35.23
N GLU A 909 -28.43 -46.44 36.01
CA GLU A 909 -28.50 -46.39 37.48
C GLU A 909 -29.46 -45.29 37.98
N ILE A 910 -29.37 -44.06 37.44
CA ILE A 910 -30.30 -42.96 37.76
C ILE A 910 -31.75 -43.35 37.44
N ALA A 911 -32.00 -44.00 36.31
CA ALA A 911 -33.35 -44.42 35.93
C ALA A 911 -33.91 -45.49 36.89
N GLN A 912 -33.07 -46.38 37.43
CA GLN A 912 -33.47 -47.36 38.44
C GLN A 912 -33.71 -46.72 39.82
N GLU A 913 -32.94 -45.69 40.20
CA GLU A 913 -33.09 -44.98 41.48
C GLU A 913 -34.44 -44.25 41.61
N ILE A 914 -35.00 -43.76 40.49
CA ILE A 914 -36.24 -42.94 40.45
C ILE A 914 -37.52 -43.71 40.08
N ASP A 915 -37.50 -45.06 40.06
CA ASP A 915 -38.57 -45.91 39.46
C ASP A 915 -38.94 -45.48 38.01
N GLY A 916 -37.94 -44.98 37.29
CA GLY A 916 -38.03 -44.46 35.94
C GLY A 916 -37.82 -45.53 34.87
N LYS A 917 -37.91 -45.09 33.61
CA LYS A 917 -37.68 -45.97 32.44
C LYS A 917 -36.44 -45.50 31.70
N PHE A 918 -35.56 -46.43 31.35
CA PHE A 918 -34.35 -46.17 30.57
C PHE A 918 -34.54 -46.59 29.11
N THR A 919 -33.92 -45.89 28.16
CA THR A 919 -33.90 -46.25 26.73
C THR A 919 -32.71 -45.59 26.04
N THR A 920 -32.01 -46.33 25.17
CA THR A 920 -30.91 -45.81 24.35
C THR A 920 -31.36 -45.62 22.92
N ILE A 921 -31.10 -44.45 22.33
CA ILE A 921 -31.50 -44.08 20.97
C ILE A 921 -30.25 -43.77 20.13
N PRO A 922 -29.92 -44.61 19.13
CA PRO A 922 -28.84 -44.31 18.19
C PRO A 922 -29.30 -43.26 17.16
N CYS A 923 -28.64 -42.10 17.14
CA CYS A 923 -29.04 -40.97 16.29
C CYS A 923 -28.82 -41.25 14.77
N SER A 924 -27.93 -42.19 14.43
CA SER A 924 -27.57 -42.54 13.05
C SER A 924 -28.62 -43.31 12.24
N GLN A 925 -29.82 -43.57 12.79
CA GLN A 925 -30.92 -44.25 12.08
C GLN A 925 -32.26 -43.52 12.25
N PRO A 926 -32.82 -42.88 11.20
CA PRO A 926 -34.01 -42.04 11.31
C PRO A 926 -35.33 -42.84 11.26
N GLN A 927 -35.54 -43.76 12.21
CA GLN A 927 -36.78 -44.57 12.32
C GLN A 927 -37.38 -44.60 13.75
N HIS A 928 -37.01 -43.64 14.61
CA HIS A 928 -37.49 -43.56 16.00
C HIS A 928 -38.95 -43.09 16.09
N LYS A 929 -39.88 -44.03 15.96
CA LYS A 929 -41.32 -43.77 16.13
C LYS A 929 -41.68 -43.54 17.60
N LEU A 930 -42.77 -42.79 17.81
CA LEU A 930 -43.51 -42.69 19.09
C LEU A 930 -43.91 -44.03 19.73
N GLU A 931 -43.91 -45.14 18.97
CA GLU A 931 -44.13 -46.51 19.45
C GLU A 931 -43.17 -46.90 20.60
N ILE A 932 -41.93 -46.39 20.60
CA ILE A 932 -40.91 -46.67 21.63
C ILE A 932 -41.41 -46.24 23.03
N PHE A 933 -42.08 -45.09 23.13
CA PHE A 933 -42.56 -44.52 24.39
C PHE A 933 -43.92 -45.06 24.85
N HIS A 934 -44.51 -46.06 24.17
CA HIS A 934 -45.84 -46.59 24.53
C HIS A 934 -45.90 -47.18 25.95
N SER A 935 -44.80 -47.74 26.47
CA SER A 935 -44.72 -48.24 27.85
C SER A 935 -44.72 -47.12 28.91
N PHE A 936 -44.16 -45.96 28.57
CA PHE A 936 -44.19 -44.74 29.38
C PHE A 936 -45.58 -44.10 29.35
N PHE A 937 -46.18 -43.93 28.17
CA PHE A 937 -47.53 -43.36 28.03
C PHE A 937 -48.61 -44.17 28.79
N LYS A 938 -48.45 -45.48 28.92
CA LYS A 938 -49.34 -46.33 29.74
C LYS A 938 -49.23 -46.00 31.25
N ASP A 939 -48.02 -45.86 31.77
CA ASP A 939 -47.77 -45.54 33.19
C ASP A 939 -48.27 -44.13 33.55
N VAL A 940 -48.05 -43.17 32.65
CA VAL A 940 -48.62 -41.81 32.74
C VAL A 940 -50.15 -41.84 32.80
N VAL A 941 -50.83 -42.72 32.05
CA VAL A 941 -52.30 -42.89 32.13
C VAL A 941 -52.74 -43.55 33.45
N GLU A 942 -51.95 -44.48 33.99
CA GLU A 942 -52.28 -45.22 35.21
C GLU A 942 -52.08 -44.36 36.47
N LYS A 943 -51.02 -43.56 36.54
CA LYS A 943 -50.75 -42.60 37.63
C LYS A 943 -51.54 -41.28 37.49
N LYS A 944 -52.09 -40.97 36.30
CA LYS A 944 -52.76 -39.69 35.96
C LYS A 944 -53.57 -39.08 37.11
N ASN A 945 -54.59 -39.80 37.58
CA ASN A 945 -55.56 -39.25 38.53
C ASN A 945 -54.95 -38.88 39.89
N ILE A 946 -53.83 -39.51 40.25
CA ILE A 946 -53.12 -39.23 41.51
C ILE A 946 -52.24 -37.99 41.32
N ILE A 947 -51.56 -37.86 40.19
CA ILE A 947 -50.78 -36.66 39.83
C ILE A 947 -51.69 -35.41 39.77
N GLU A 948 -52.87 -35.52 39.15
CA GLU A 948 -53.86 -34.43 39.12
C GLU A 948 -54.35 -34.06 40.54
N ALA A 949 -54.57 -35.06 41.41
CA ALA A 949 -54.95 -34.81 42.80
C ALA A 949 -53.82 -34.14 43.61
N THR A 950 -52.60 -34.68 43.58
CA THR A 950 -51.43 -34.12 44.26
C THR A 950 -51.17 -32.68 43.83
N HIS A 951 -51.12 -32.41 42.53
CA HIS A 951 -50.96 -31.04 42.01
C HIS A 951 -52.08 -30.09 42.48
N MET A 952 -53.33 -30.56 42.60
CA MET A 952 -54.42 -29.76 43.18
C MET A 952 -54.24 -29.50 44.68
N TYR A 953 -53.74 -30.46 45.45
CA TYR A 953 -53.41 -30.26 46.87
C TYR A 953 -52.25 -29.28 47.04
N ASP A 954 -51.16 -29.43 46.27
CA ASP A 954 -49.98 -28.55 46.34
C ASP A 954 -50.33 -27.10 45.99
N ASN A 955 -51.10 -26.88 44.92
CA ASN A 955 -51.54 -25.53 44.53
C ASN A 955 -52.46 -24.89 45.59
N VAL A 956 -53.24 -25.69 46.32
CA VAL A 956 -54.06 -25.19 47.44
C VAL A 956 -53.20 -24.92 48.68
N ALA A 957 -52.16 -25.72 48.93
CA ALA A 957 -51.20 -25.49 50.01
C ALA A 957 -50.39 -24.20 49.80
N GLU A 958 -49.85 -23.97 48.59
CA GLU A 958 -49.15 -22.72 48.24
C GLU A 958 -50.09 -21.50 48.23
N ALA A 959 -51.33 -21.65 47.77
CA ALA A 959 -52.33 -20.58 47.82
C ALA A 959 -52.78 -20.24 49.25
N CYS A 960 -52.67 -21.17 50.19
CA CYS A 960 -52.93 -20.93 51.61
C CYS A 960 -51.71 -20.29 52.31
N SER A 961 -50.50 -20.84 52.13
CA SER A 961 -49.29 -20.31 52.79
C SER A 961 -49.00 -18.86 52.40
N THR A 962 -49.20 -18.49 51.14
CA THR A 962 -49.06 -17.11 50.64
C THR A 962 -50.12 -16.12 51.19
N THR A 963 -51.14 -16.58 51.92
CA THR A 963 -52.17 -15.69 52.53
C THR A 963 -51.93 -15.34 53.99
N GLU A 964 -51.11 -16.09 54.75
CA GLU A 964 -50.89 -15.79 56.18
C GLU A 964 -49.84 -14.67 56.43
N GLU A 965 -48.91 -14.43 55.50
CA GLU A 965 -47.88 -13.38 55.66
C GLU A 965 -48.39 -11.94 55.46
N VAL A 966 -49.62 -11.75 54.99
CA VAL A 966 -50.16 -10.42 54.60
C VAL A 966 -50.58 -9.56 55.82
N PHE A 967 -50.60 -10.11 57.03
CA PHE A 967 -51.15 -9.45 58.23
C PHE A 967 -50.16 -9.21 59.39
N ASN A 968 -48.97 -8.63 59.14
CA ASN A 968 -48.21 -7.89 60.16
C ASN A 968 -47.16 -6.91 59.58
N SER A 969 -47.50 -5.63 59.38
CA SER A 969 -46.49 -4.57 59.16
C SER A 969 -46.98 -3.14 59.49
N PRO A 970 -46.46 -2.49 60.55
CA PRO A 970 -46.80 -1.12 60.90
C PRO A 970 -45.72 -0.09 60.47
N ARG A 971 -46.04 0.69 59.42
CA ARG A 971 -45.58 2.07 59.14
C ARG A 971 -44.08 2.47 59.27
N ALA A 972 -43.52 2.73 58.10
CA ALA A 972 -43.01 4.04 57.65
C ALA A 972 -41.62 4.60 58.10
N GLY A 973 -40.93 5.22 57.12
CA GLY A 973 -40.14 6.44 57.33
C GLY A 973 -38.65 6.35 57.00
N SER A 974 -38.23 6.94 55.87
CA SER A 974 -36.80 7.09 55.50
C SER A 974 -36.45 8.53 55.09
N PRO A 975 -35.68 9.27 55.91
CA PRO A 975 -34.82 10.39 55.49
C PRO A 975 -33.39 9.88 55.21
N LEU A 976 -32.75 10.20 54.08
CA LEU A 976 -32.06 11.47 53.76
C LEU A 976 -30.90 11.83 54.71
N CYS A 977 -29.65 11.76 54.23
CA CYS A 977 -28.87 12.95 53.84
C CYS A 977 -27.44 12.65 53.31
N ASN A 978 -26.88 13.60 52.54
CA ASN A 978 -25.49 13.62 52.07
C ASN A 978 -24.58 14.44 52.98
N SER A 979 -23.27 14.13 53.00
CA SER A 979 -22.15 15.08 53.16
C SER A 979 -20.84 14.35 52.80
N ASN A 980 -20.10 14.75 51.75
CA ASN A 980 -19.02 15.76 51.74
C ASN A 980 -17.73 15.29 52.46
N LEU A 981 -16.49 15.51 51.97
CA LEU A 981 -15.97 16.16 50.75
C LEU A 981 -14.49 15.73 50.50
N GLN A 982 -13.93 16.16 49.35
CA GLN A 982 -12.53 16.51 48.97
C GLN A 982 -11.43 16.55 50.06
N ASP A 983 -10.11 16.43 49.79
CA ASP A 983 -9.25 16.10 48.60
C ASP A 983 -7.79 15.91 49.11
N SER A 984 -6.86 15.40 48.27
CA SER A 984 -5.45 15.89 48.07
C SER A 984 -4.40 14.80 47.74
N GLU A 985 -3.63 15.08 46.68
CA GLU A 985 -2.37 14.49 46.21
C GLU A 985 -1.13 15.04 46.99
N GLU A 986 0.18 14.73 46.83
CA GLU A 986 1.12 13.86 46.05
C GLU A 986 2.48 13.94 46.86
N ASP A 987 3.59 13.20 46.75
CA ASP A 987 4.12 12.01 46.03
C ASP A 987 5.46 11.54 46.72
N VAL A 988 6.19 10.59 46.12
CA VAL A 988 7.67 10.35 46.18
C VAL A 988 8.24 9.33 47.20
N GLU A 989 9.17 8.49 46.70
CA GLU A 989 9.99 7.40 47.31
C GLU A 989 11.39 7.93 47.75
N PRO A 990 12.52 7.18 48.00
CA PRO A 990 12.83 5.76 48.34
C PRO A 990 13.81 5.69 49.58
N PRO A 991 14.87 4.84 49.74
CA PRO A 991 15.23 3.50 49.19
C PRO A 991 15.76 2.42 50.21
N THR A 992 15.76 1.15 49.78
CA THR A 992 16.71 0.02 50.06
C THR A 992 17.38 -0.23 51.44
N TYR A 993 17.36 -1.49 51.93
CA TYR A 993 18.55 -2.39 52.07
C TYR A 993 18.17 -3.83 52.56
N SER A 994 19.04 -4.83 52.31
CA SER A 994 19.02 -6.24 52.81
C SER A 994 20.45 -6.60 53.35
N PRO A 995 20.91 -7.84 53.72
CA PRO A 995 20.46 -9.23 53.44
C PRO A 995 20.66 -10.27 54.62
N PHE A 996 20.68 -11.59 54.30
CA PHE A 996 21.24 -12.76 55.07
C PHE A 996 20.47 -13.31 56.32
N ARG A 997 20.49 -14.62 56.70
CA ARG A 997 20.96 -15.93 56.11
C ARG A 997 20.33 -17.16 56.85
N GLU A 998 20.29 -18.33 56.18
CA GLU A 998 20.36 -19.76 56.65
C GLU A 998 19.60 -20.36 57.88
N ASP A 999 19.05 -21.56 57.63
CA ASP A 999 18.73 -22.76 58.48
C ASP A 999 19.09 -22.79 59.99
N THR A 1000 18.33 -23.47 60.89
CA THR A 1000 18.35 -24.96 61.05
C THR A 1000 17.39 -25.44 62.19
N SER A 1001 16.99 -26.73 62.17
CA SER A 1001 16.56 -27.61 63.29
C SER A 1001 15.16 -27.53 63.95
N MET A 1002 14.43 -28.65 63.82
CA MET A 1002 13.45 -29.26 64.76
C MET A 1002 14.13 -29.69 66.09
N PRO A 1003 13.45 -29.98 67.24
CA PRO A 1003 12.24 -30.84 67.32
C PRO A 1003 11.26 -30.66 68.52
N ALA A 1004 10.36 -31.67 68.68
CA ALA A 1004 9.70 -32.15 69.91
C ALA A 1004 8.21 -31.79 70.19
N LEU A 1005 7.33 -32.70 69.77
CA LEU A 1005 6.09 -33.13 70.46
C LEU A 1005 6.42 -33.71 71.89
N PRO A 1006 5.48 -33.88 72.87
CA PRO A 1006 4.14 -34.49 72.64
C PRO A 1006 2.94 -34.22 73.62
N LYS A 1007 1.71 -34.56 73.16
CA LYS A 1007 0.59 -35.23 73.93
C LYS A 1007 -0.06 -34.52 75.15
N ASP A 1008 -1.29 -34.80 75.62
CA ASP A 1008 -2.43 -35.63 75.14
C ASP A 1008 -3.80 -35.23 75.80
N HIS A 1009 -4.92 -35.66 75.16
CA HIS A 1009 -6.22 -36.09 75.75
C HIS A 1009 -7.21 -35.17 76.56
N SER A 1010 -8.45 -35.07 76.02
CA SER A 1010 -9.77 -35.35 76.68
C SER A 1010 -10.39 -34.34 77.69
N LYS A 1011 -11.71 -34.32 78.03
CA LYS A 1011 -13.01 -34.72 77.40
C LYS A 1011 -14.20 -34.21 78.27
N LEU A 1012 -15.40 -34.01 77.68
CA LEU A 1012 -16.75 -34.02 78.33
C LEU A 1012 -17.02 -32.90 79.39
N SER A 1013 -18.24 -32.59 79.86
CA SER A 1013 -19.64 -32.73 79.38
C SER A 1013 -20.55 -31.86 80.29
N MET A 1014 -21.74 -31.43 79.85
CA MET A 1014 -22.92 -31.32 80.72
C MET A 1014 -24.25 -31.27 79.93
N GLU A 1015 -25.28 -31.88 80.49
CA GLU A 1015 -26.66 -31.94 79.98
C GLU A 1015 -27.61 -31.14 80.91
N LEU A 1016 -28.82 -30.82 80.44
CA LEU A 1016 -29.98 -30.65 81.33
C LEU A 1016 -31.30 -30.97 80.60
N GLU A 1017 -32.23 -31.60 81.30
CA GLU A 1017 -33.50 -32.12 80.76
C GLU A 1017 -34.69 -31.16 80.93
N GLY A 1018 -35.76 -31.42 80.18
CA GLY A 1018 -37.13 -31.42 80.75
C GLY A 1018 -38.11 -30.36 80.26
N ASN A 1019 -39.18 -30.80 79.58
CA ASN A 1019 -40.51 -30.96 80.23
C ASN A 1019 -41.51 -31.61 79.24
N ASP A 1020 -42.44 -32.42 79.75
CA ASP A 1020 -43.43 -33.18 78.97
C ASP A 1020 -44.84 -32.58 79.07
N GLY A 1021 -45.68 -32.71 78.03
CA GLY A 1021 -47.11 -32.35 78.16
C GLY A 1021 -47.94 -32.20 76.88
N LEU A 1022 -49.08 -32.91 76.84
CA LEU A 1022 -50.26 -32.70 75.97
C LEU A 1022 -50.14 -33.06 74.47
N SER A 1023 -50.14 -34.36 74.17
CA SER A 1023 -50.32 -34.92 72.84
C SER A 1023 -51.77 -35.40 72.58
N PHE A 1024 -52.54 -34.70 71.72
CA PHE A 1024 -53.76 -35.29 71.12
C PHE A 1024 -54.22 -34.70 69.75
N ILE A 1025 -53.44 -33.84 69.09
CA ILE A 1025 -53.79 -33.26 67.77
C ILE A 1025 -52.62 -33.43 66.77
N SER A 1026 -52.06 -34.65 66.69
CA SER A 1026 -50.85 -34.96 65.90
C SER A 1026 -50.92 -36.30 65.15
N VAL A 1027 -52.10 -36.64 64.63
CA VAL A 1027 -52.36 -37.92 63.91
C VAL A 1027 -53.00 -37.66 62.52
N MET A 1028 -52.89 -36.44 61.99
CA MET A 1028 -53.25 -36.11 60.60
C MET A 1028 -52.20 -35.23 59.89
N SER A 1029 -51.46 -34.37 60.60
CA SER A 1029 -50.31 -33.63 60.06
C SER A 1029 -49.05 -34.49 59.82
N THR A 1030 -49.03 -35.72 60.35
CA THR A 1030 -47.88 -36.63 60.32
C THR A 1030 -47.69 -37.39 58.99
N PHE A 1031 -48.48 -37.07 57.96
CA PHE A 1031 -48.39 -37.67 56.62
C PHE A 1031 -47.76 -36.75 55.55
N GLU A 1032 -47.76 -35.43 55.76
CA GLU A 1032 -47.33 -34.45 54.73
C GLU A 1032 -45.82 -34.18 54.75
N SER A 1033 -45.17 -34.27 55.92
CA SER A 1033 -43.77 -33.87 56.16
C SER A 1033 -42.69 -34.86 55.67
N LYS A 1034 -43.00 -35.77 54.75
CA LYS A 1034 -42.07 -36.82 54.27
C LYS A 1034 -41.94 -36.96 52.75
N LEU A 1035 -42.60 -36.13 51.94
CA LEU A 1035 -42.68 -36.33 50.50
C LEU A 1035 -41.82 -35.41 49.62
N ASN A 1036 -41.10 -34.41 50.17
CA ASN A 1036 -40.32 -33.48 49.32
C ASN A 1036 -39.01 -32.91 49.90
N ASN A 1037 -38.44 -33.53 50.95
CA ASN A 1037 -37.12 -33.14 51.48
C ASN A 1037 -36.06 -34.21 51.19
N LYS A 1038 -35.43 -34.13 50.01
CA LYS A 1038 -34.19 -34.86 49.70
C LYS A 1038 -33.00 -33.93 49.92
N VAL A 1039 -32.11 -34.27 50.86
CA VAL A 1039 -30.77 -33.69 50.93
C VAL A 1039 -29.91 -34.39 49.86
N PRO A 1040 -29.06 -33.67 49.09
CA PRO A 1040 -28.21 -34.32 48.10
C PRO A 1040 -27.29 -35.39 48.73
N PRO A 1041 -27.04 -36.53 48.05
CA PRO A 1041 -25.97 -37.42 48.46
C PRO A 1041 -24.62 -36.67 48.36
N PRO A 1042 -23.66 -36.88 49.28
CA PRO A 1042 -22.40 -36.15 49.25
C PRO A 1042 -21.63 -36.47 47.96
N VAL A 1043 -21.20 -35.41 47.26
CA VAL A 1043 -20.40 -35.50 46.04
C VAL A 1043 -19.15 -36.34 46.32
N LYS A 1044 -19.12 -37.56 45.81
CA LYS A 1044 -17.92 -38.42 45.91
C LYS A 1044 -16.81 -37.78 45.07
N PRO A 1045 -15.60 -37.56 45.61
CA PRO A 1045 -14.49 -37.10 44.80
C PRO A 1045 -14.18 -38.16 43.72
N LYS A 1046 -14.47 -37.84 42.45
CA LYS A 1046 -14.08 -38.70 41.31
C LYS A 1046 -12.54 -38.67 41.21
N PRO A 1047 -11.89 -39.81 40.89
CA PRO A 1047 -10.43 -39.87 40.76
C PRO A 1047 -9.95 -39.01 39.57
N PRO A 1048 -8.72 -38.45 39.64
CA PRO A 1048 -8.20 -37.59 38.57
C PRO A 1048 -8.01 -38.38 37.27
N VAL A 1049 -8.69 -37.95 36.21
CA VAL A 1049 -8.57 -38.52 34.86
C VAL A 1049 -7.46 -37.80 34.11
N HIS A 1050 -6.53 -38.56 33.49
CA HIS A 1050 -5.43 -37.99 32.70
C HIS A 1050 -5.97 -37.50 31.35
N PHE A 1051 -5.86 -36.20 31.08
CA PHE A 1051 -6.23 -35.60 29.79
C PHE A 1051 -5.00 -35.51 28.88
N ASP A 1052 -4.86 -36.47 27.97
CA ASP A 1052 -3.88 -36.40 26.88
C ASP A 1052 -4.44 -35.54 25.74
N ILE A 1053 -3.97 -34.29 25.65
CA ILE A 1053 -4.50 -33.25 24.72
C ILE A 1053 -4.06 -33.48 23.25
N THR A 1054 -3.31 -34.54 22.95
CA THR A 1054 -2.57 -34.71 21.67
C THR A 1054 -2.87 -36.01 20.91
N LYS A 1055 -4.14 -36.22 20.55
CA LYS A 1055 -4.55 -36.98 19.35
C LYS A 1055 -5.97 -36.63 18.87
N GLY A 1056 -6.07 -36.34 17.58
CA GLY A 1056 -7.30 -36.38 16.79
C GLY A 1056 -6.96 -37.02 15.45
N ASP A 1057 -7.87 -37.83 14.89
CA ASP A 1057 -7.54 -38.75 13.80
C ASP A 1057 -7.21 -38.07 12.46
N LEU A 1058 -6.11 -38.52 11.85
CA LEU A 1058 -5.78 -38.31 10.44
C LEU A 1058 -5.66 -39.67 9.75
N SER A 1059 -6.78 -40.17 9.23
CA SER A 1059 -6.90 -41.52 8.68
C SER A 1059 -7.52 -41.57 7.28
N TYR A 1060 -7.09 -40.68 6.37
CA TYR A 1060 -7.36 -40.83 4.93
C TYR A 1060 -6.33 -40.11 4.02
N LEU A 1061 -5.24 -40.78 3.65
CA LEU A 1061 -4.77 -40.86 2.25
C LEU A 1061 -3.65 -41.92 2.04
N GLU A 1062 -3.74 -42.59 0.89
CA GLU A 1062 -2.76 -43.37 0.10
C GLU A 1062 -1.65 -44.26 0.71
N GLN A 1063 -1.48 -45.42 0.07
CA GLN A 1063 -0.36 -46.35 0.27
C GLN A 1063 0.76 -46.07 -0.75
N GLY A 1064 1.99 -45.87 -0.26
CA GLY A 1064 3.22 -45.86 -1.08
C GLY A 1064 4.26 -46.84 -0.50
N HIS A 1065 4.91 -47.64 -1.34
CA HIS A 1065 5.77 -48.76 -0.91
C HIS A 1065 7.22 -48.61 -1.42
N ARG A 1066 8.19 -49.16 -0.66
CA ARG A 1066 9.65 -49.30 -0.95
C ARG A 1066 10.53 -48.09 -0.60
N ASP A 1067 11.82 -48.24 -0.25
CA ASP A 1067 12.62 -49.41 0.21
C ASP A 1067 13.89 -48.95 0.96
N GLY A 1068 14.22 -49.55 2.11
CA GLY A 1068 15.52 -49.40 2.80
C GLY A 1068 15.79 -48.06 3.52
N GLN A 1069 16.80 -47.95 4.41
CA GLN A 1069 17.71 -48.96 4.96
C GLN A 1069 18.16 -48.55 6.40
N ARG A 1070 18.38 -49.51 7.30
CA ARG A 1070 18.79 -49.24 8.70
C ARG A 1070 20.30 -48.95 8.83
N LYS A 1071 20.68 -48.07 9.76
CA LYS A 1071 21.83 -48.27 10.66
C LYS A 1071 21.76 -47.34 11.89
N SER A 1072 22.10 -47.89 13.05
CA SER A 1072 22.34 -47.16 14.30
C SER A 1072 23.75 -47.49 14.81
N VAL A 1073 24.31 -46.63 15.67
CA VAL A 1073 25.14 -46.96 16.85
C VAL A 1073 25.56 -45.65 17.56
N SER A 1074 25.82 -45.73 18.87
CA SER A 1074 26.24 -44.65 19.78
C SER A 1074 27.78 -44.40 19.72
N SER A 1075 28.49 -43.62 20.56
CA SER A 1075 28.26 -42.91 21.85
C SER A 1075 29.49 -42.02 22.17
N SER A 1076 29.37 -41.08 23.13
CA SER A 1076 30.46 -40.50 23.99
C SER A 1076 31.63 -39.71 23.33
N SER A 1077 32.32 -38.74 23.97
CA SER A 1077 32.07 -37.93 25.19
C SER A 1077 33.11 -36.78 25.37
N TRP A 1078 32.65 -35.54 25.60
CA TRP A 1078 33.03 -34.57 26.67
C TRP A 1078 34.33 -34.89 27.49
N LEU A 1079 35.39 -34.07 27.63
CA LEU A 1079 35.60 -32.72 28.29
C LEU A 1079 37.15 -32.41 28.31
N PRO A 1080 37.75 -31.38 29.01
CA PRO A 1080 37.44 -29.94 29.19
C PRO A 1080 38.68 -28.95 29.16
N THR A 1081 38.40 -27.63 29.19
CA THR A 1081 39.11 -26.45 29.81
C THR A 1081 40.66 -26.26 29.65
N ASP A 1082 41.37 -25.17 29.99
CA ASP A 1082 41.24 -23.87 30.73
C ASP A 1082 42.21 -22.80 30.09
N CYS A 1083 42.35 -21.51 30.45
CA CYS A 1083 41.43 -20.41 30.85
C CYS A 1083 42.26 -19.09 31.15
N PHE A 1084 41.84 -17.91 30.66
CA PHE A 1084 42.48 -16.55 30.85
C PHE A 1084 43.94 -16.42 30.30
N ASP A 1085 44.61 -15.25 30.13
CA ASP A 1085 44.43 -13.82 30.50
C ASP A 1085 44.96 -12.91 29.32
N PRO A 1086 44.81 -11.56 29.28
CA PRO A 1086 44.98 -10.75 28.06
C PRO A 1086 46.27 -9.89 27.98
N SER A 1087 46.26 -8.92 27.04
CA SER A 1087 47.15 -7.75 26.82
C SER A 1087 48.22 -7.83 25.72
N ASP A 1088 48.41 -6.64 25.11
CA ASP A 1088 49.53 -6.14 24.29
C ASP A 1088 49.84 -6.66 22.85
N TYR A 1089 49.51 -5.77 21.91
CA TYR A 1089 50.26 -5.34 20.72
C TYR A 1089 50.14 -6.02 19.33
N ALA A 1090 50.21 -5.10 18.34
CA ALA A 1090 50.54 -5.25 16.91
C ALA A 1090 49.41 -5.48 15.89
N GLU A 1091 49.49 -4.71 14.80
CA GLU A 1091 48.57 -4.67 13.65
C GLU A 1091 48.94 -5.73 12.58
N PRO A 1092 48.03 -6.09 11.66
CA PRO A 1092 48.22 -7.24 10.76
C PRO A 1092 49.16 -7.00 9.57
N MET A 1093 49.67 -8.10 9.01
CA MET A 1093 50.43 -8.15 7.75
C MET A 1093 49.58 -8.63 6.57
N ASP A 1094 49.76 -8.01 5.40
CA ASP A 1094 49.13 -8.36 4.13
C ASP A 1094 49.65 -9.68 3.52
N ALA A 1095 48.77 -10.40 2.79
CA ALA A 1095 49.17 -11.28 1.69
C ALA A 1095 48.02 -11.66 0.70
N VAL A 1096 48.02 -11.06 -0.51
CA VAL A 1096 48.18 -11.75 -1.83
C VAL A 1096 47.18 -12.89 -2.21
N VAL A 1097 46.54 -12.97 -3.39
CA VAL A 1097 46.46 -12.15 -4.64
C VAL A 1097 45.33 -12.68 -5.57
N LYS A 1098 44.74 -11.82 -6.43
CA LYS A 1098 44.24 -12.15 -7.80
C LYS A 1098 43.81 -10.87 -8.55
N PRO A 1099 43.64 -10.88 -9.90
CA PRO A 1099 44.71 -10.83 -10.91
C PRO A 1099 44.68 -9.54 -11.76
N ARG A 1100 45.60 -9.42 -12.73
CA ARG A 1100 45.73 -8.25 -13.63
C ARG A 1100 44.71 -8.24 -14.77
N ASN A 1101 44.45 -7.03 -15.29
CA ASN A 1101 44.55 -6.75 -16.73
C ASN A 1101 45.21 -5.38 -16.94
N GLU A 1102 45.68 -5.08 -18.15
CA GLU A 1102 46.69 -4.04 -18.41
C GLU A 1102 46.12 -2.87 -19.24
N GLU A 1103 46.42 -1.63 -18.83
CA GLU A 1103 46.76 -0.54 -19.77
C GLU A 1103 47.55 0.56 -19.04
N GLU A 1104 48.64 1.04 -19.63
CA GLU A 1104 49.59 1.97 -19.01
C GLU A 1104 49.35 3.42 -19.48
N ASN A 1105 49.45 4.40 -18.56
CA ASN A 1105 50.28 5.63 -18.68
C ASN A 1105 49.90 6.72 -17.64
N ILE A 1106 50.44 6.64 -16.42
CA ILE A 1106 50.62 7.83 -15.56
C ILE A 1106 51.99 7.76 -14.88
N TYR A 1107 52.91 8.64 -15.26
CA TYR A 1107 54.13 8.94 -14.49
C TYR A 1107 54.01 10.38 -13.95
N SER A 1108 54.02 10.54 -12.62
CA SER A 1108 53.80 11.84 -11.97
C SER A 1108 54.64 12.01 -10.70
N VAL A 1109 55.75 12.74 -10.81
CA VAL A 1109 56.66 13.12 -9.69
C VAL A 1109 57.45 14.38 -10.12
N PRO A 1110 57.91 15.23 -9.19
CA PRO A 1110 57.13 16.06 -8.26
C PRO A 1110 57.26 17.57 -8.60
N HIS A 1111 56.97 18.45 -7.64
CA HIS A 1111 56.88 19.90 -7.80
C HIS A 1111 58.23 20.67 -7.97
N ASP A 1112 58.08 21.87 -8.54
CA ASP A 1112 58.91 23.08 -8.43
C ASP A 1112 60.38 23.08 -8.92
N SER A 1113 60.59 23.71 -10.07
CA SER A 1113 61.42 24.94 -10.14
C SER A 1113 61.26 25.69 -11.46
N THR A 1114 61.62 26.98 -11.44
CA THR A 1114 61.38 27.96 -12.50
C THR A 1114 62.12 27.70 -13.82
N GLN A 1115 61.39 27.51 -14.93
CA GLN A 1115 61.69 28.11 -16.25
C GLN A 1115 60.55 27.87 -17.25
N GLY A 1116 60.36 28.80 -18.20
CA GLY A 1116 59.20 28.81 -19.10
C GLY A 1116 59.23 27.71 -20.17
N LYS A 1117 58.08 27.13 -20.48
CA LYS A 1117 57.91 26.18 -21.60
C LYS A 1117 56.77 26.56 -22.54
N ILE A 1118 57.10 26.38 -23.81
CA ILE A 1118 56.25 26.40 -25.01
C ILE A 1118 54.95 25.60 -24.78
N ILE A 1119 53.81 26.17 -25.19
CA ILE A 1119 52.54 25.45 -25.26
C ILE A 1119 52.45 24.75 -26.63
N THR A 1120 52.58 23.43 -26.65
CA THR A 1120 52.22 22.62 -27.83
C THR A 1120 50.77 22.14 -27.70
N ILE A 1121 49.86 22.80 -28.42
CA ILE A 1121 48.49 22.30 -28.61
C ILE A 1121 48.57 21.19 -29.68
N ARG A 1122 48.04 19.99 -29.38
CA ARG A 1122 47.81 18.94 -30.37
C ARG A 1122 46.41 19.10 -30.98
N ASN A 1123 46.31 18.86 -32.29
CA ASN A 1123 45.06 18.50 -32.97
C ASN A 1123 44.75 17.01 -32.76
#